data_AF-A0A1I0J3F9-F1
#
_entry.id   AF-A0A1I0J3F9-F1
#
_cell.length_a   1.000
_cell.length_b   1.000
_cell.length_c   1.000
_cell.angle_alpha   90.00
_cell.angle_beta   90.00
_cell.angle_gamma   90.00
#
_symmetry.space_group_name_H-M   'P 1'
#
loop_
_entity.id
_entity.type
_entity.pdbx_description
1 polymer ?
#
loop_
_entity_poly.entity_id
_entity_poly.type
_entity_poly.pdbx_seq_one_letter_code
_entity_poly.pdbx_strand_id
1 'polypeptide(L)'
;MTRNHLLLLGLGATLSVQPALAQKKAAPAAKATTTASTMGGARLVEKVTKKPGELVIPYEKYVLPNGLTVVVTEDHSDPLVHVDVTYHVGSAREQIGKSGFAHFFEHMMFQGSDNVGDEQHFKLVTAAGGTLNGSTNRDRTNYYETVPSNQLETALWLEADRMGFLLDAVTQQKFEVQRATVKNERGQNYDNRPYGLASENVSKTLYPYGHPYSWLTIGYLEDLDRSDVDDLKNFFLRWYGPNNATLTVGGDVKAADVVRLAAKYFGSIPKGPAVAAQKLPAPVLNKDRYVSYQDNIRFPMLQLVFPTVPAGHPDEYALDALAEIIGQGKNSLLYKNLIKPQRAVQAQAYNSTSELAGEFTMVMLPFPGKTLDSLELVARNSLAEFERTGATAEQVARFKSSTEAQVVNSLASVSGKVSQLAANQTYYNNPNRLPMELKALRAVTPADVNRVYNQYIKGKHAVILSVVPKGGAIAPLKPDNFTASKDGYKAPNYGYEGLTYTKPTDNFDRTKQPKGGTAPLVQVPVVWQSKLDNGLRLMGNRNTEIPTATMLLTIRGGRRLEQLNRNQAGIASLTAAMLNEGTEKYTAEQFSSELDKLGSAIRVSAGDDNTTVYVQSLTKNLPATMALLEQRLLHPRFDEADFARLKKQALEGIANQVTQPVLIANKTFDRLVYNPADIMSVPSSGTAATVGSITLADVKKFYQDYYAPNVSYLVATGDVDQATLTKQLGFLNGWQQKQISLPAGETATQPDKTRIYFVNKDGAAQSEIRVGYLSPLTYDATGDYYRAYLSNYLLGGAFNSRINLNLREDKGYTYGARSGFQGTRYAGPYTASAGVRADATAASVKEFMSEIKNYRNGITDDELQFLQASVGQSDALKYETGQQKAFFLSRLLEYDLPLDYVKQQSDILKNLKKEDVQGIAQKYLPADNMYIVVVGDRTKAFPGLTELGYEVVELDNDGNRVTAAATSTTTPEALAPGQDMEKMKVVTKDENGKKKRKSKRDKDKGKD
;
A
#
# COMPACT_ATOMS: atom_id res chain seq x y z
N MET A 1 -17.85 -19.25 61.23
CA MET A 1 -18.86 -20.27 61.57
C MET A 1 -18.54 -21.49 60.71
N THR A 2 -17.70 -22.40 61.23
CA THR A 2 -18.08 -23.65 61.94
C THR A 2 -18.74 -24.65 60.98
N ARG A 3 -18.34 -25.91 60.83
CA ARG A 3 -17.38 -26.82 61.50
C ARG A 3 -17.70 -28.18 60.81
N ASN A 4 -16.79 -29.04 60.39
CA ASN A 4 -16.13 -30.13 61.16
C ASN A 4 -15.58 -31.11 60.08
N HIS A 5 -14.28 -31.44 60.02
CA HIS A 5 -13.50 -32.38 60.85
C HIS A 5 -13.52 -33.84 60.38
N LEU A 6 -12.37 -34.35 59.91
CA LEU A 6 -11.50 -35.38 60.52
C LEU A 6 -10.62 -36.02 59.41
N LEU A 7 -9.28 -35.87 59.40
CA LEU A 7 -8.21 -36.53 60.18
C LEU A 7 -7.78 -37.91 59.61
N LEU A 8 -6.57 -38.00 58.99
CA LEU A 8 -5.37 -38.69 59.53
C LEU A 8 -4.32 -39.03 58.43
N LEU A 9 -3.16 -38.39 58.59
CA LEU A 9 -1.77 -38.87 58.52
C LEU A 9 -1.40 -40.18 57.78
N GLY A 10 -0.33 -40.05 56.99
CA GLY A 10 0.58 -41.15 56.65
C GLY A 10 1.80 -40.64 55.87
N LEU A 11 2.90 -40.35 56.59
CA LEU A 11 4.24 -40.11 56.01
C LEU A 11 4.75 -41.37 55.30
N GLY A 12 5.47 -41.19 54.20
CA GLY A 12 6.26 -42.24 53.57
C GLY A 12 7.04 -41.71 52.37
N ALA A 13 8.23 -41.17 52.64
CA ALA A 13 9.21 -40.80 51.62
C ALA A 13 10.02 -42.02 51.21
N THR A 14 10.12 -42.32 49.91
CA THR A 14 11.31 -42.92 49.29
C THR A 14 11.36 -42.61 47.79
N LEU A 15 12.53 -42.16 47.34
CA LEU A 15 12.90 -41.92 45.96
C LEU A 15 13.01 -43.25 45.17
N SER A 16 12.59 -43.25 43.91
CA SER A 16 13.40 -43.77 42.79
C SER A 16 12.76 -43.38 41.45
N VAL A 17 13.62 -43.27 40.44
CA VAL A 17 13.46 -42.55 39.18
C VAL A 17 13.21 -43.53 38.04
N GLN A 18 12.26 -43.22 37.15
CA GLN A 18 12.16 -43.44 35.67
C GLN A 18 10.76 -43.87 35.14
N PRO A 19 10.46 -43.65 33.83
CA PRO A 19 9.34 -42.82 33.38
C PRO A 19 8.10 -43.61 32.94
N ALA A 20 6.91 -43.06 33.14
CA ALA A 20 5.67 -43.62 32.61
C ALA A 20 4.84 -42.56 31.88
N LEU A 21 4.80 -42.72 30.55
CA LEU A 21 3.71 -42.42 29.61
C LEU A 21 2.58 -41.52 30.14
N ALA A 22 2.62 -40.24 29.74
CA ALA A 22 1.45 -39.37 29.86
C ALA A 22 0.37 -39.80 28.87
N GLN A 23 -0.70 -40.41 29.41
CA GLN A 23 -1.98 -40.61 28.75
C GLN A 23 -2.51 -39.26 28.22
N LYS A 24 -2.73 -39.18 26.90
CA LYS A 24 -3.57 -38.14 26.29
C LYS A 24 -4.98 -38.23 26.88
N LYS A 25 -5.36 -37.25 27.70
CA LYS A 25 -6.78 -36.97 27.98
C LYS A 25 -7.42 -36.45 26.70
N ALA A 26 -8.34 -37.23 26.15
CA ALA A 26 -9.21 -36.80 25.06
C ALA A 26 -10.06 -35.61 25.51
N ALA A 27 -10.10 -34.57 24.68
CA ALA A 27 -11.03 -33.45 24.83
C ALA A 27 -12.48 -33.95 24.62
N PRO A 28 -13.48 -33.38 25.31
CA PRO A 28 -14.86 -33.83 25.19
C PRO A 28 -15.40 -33.48 23.80
N ALA A 29 -15.84 -34.50 23.07
CA ALA A 29 -16.52 -34.35 21.79
C ALA A 29 -17.81 -33.54 21.97
N ALA A 30 -17.88 -32.39 21.30
CA ALA A 30 -19.13 -31.69 21.11
C ALA A 30 -20.06 -32.57 20.24
N LYS A 31 -21.22 -32.94 20.79
CA LYS A 31 -22.26 -33.64 20.04
C LYS A 31 -22.84 -32.70 18.98
N ALA A 32 -22.36 -32.83 17.74
CA ALA A 32 -23.01 -32.28 16.57
C ALA A 32 -24.30 -33.08 16.31
N THR A 33 -25.44 -32.40 16.33
CA THR A 33 -26.71 -32.95 15.88
C THR A 33 -27.15 -32.09 14.70
N THR A 34 -26.99 -32.58 13.47
CA THR A 34 -27.69 -32.05 12.29
C THR A 34 -27.74 -33.11 11.20
N THR A 35 -28.95 -33.52 10.83
CA THR A 35 -29.23 -34.10 9.51
C THR A 35 -28.84 -33.07 8.45
N ALA A 36 -27.80 -33.37 7.66
CA ALA A 36 -27.25 -32.44 6.67
C ALA A 36 -28.24 -32.25 5.52
N SER A 37 -28.68 -31.01 5.29
CA SER A 37 -29.33 -30.61 4.05
C SER A 37 -28.28 -30.62 2.94
N THR A 38 -28.53 -31.37 1.87
CA THR A 38 -27.70 -31.38 0.66
C THR A 38 -28.33 -30.46 -0.38
N MET A 39 -27.70 -29.33 -0.68
CA MET A 39 -28.07 -28.48 -1.82
C MET A 39 -27.02 -28.62 -2.92
N GLY A 40 -27.41 -29.08 -4.11
CA GLY A 40 -26.49 -29.24 -5.24
C GLY A 40 -25.32 -30.20 -4.98
N GLY A 41 -25.48 -31.18 -4.08
CA GLY A 41 -24.40 -32.09 -3.66
C GLY A 41 -23.41 -31.49 -2.64
N ALA A 42 -23.53 -30.20 -2.30
CA ALA A 42 -22.76 -29.57 -1.24
C ALA A 42 -23.25 -30.03 0.14
N ARG A 43 -22.32 -30.37 1.03
CA ARG A 43 -22.62 -30.70 2.43
C ARG A 43 -22.36 -29.49 3.32
N LEU A 44 -23.38 -29.03 4.05
CA LEU A 44 -23.21 -28.06 5.13
C LEU A 44 -22.36 -28.68 6.26
N VAL A 45 -21.26 -28.02 6.62
CA VAL A 45 -20.31 -28.47 7.65
C VAL A 45 -20.44 -27.65 8.93
N GLU A 46 -20.68 -26.35 8.81
CA GLU A 46 -20.73 -25.43 9.94
C GLU A 46 -21.63 -24.23 9.63
N LYS A 47 -22.36 -23.74 10.64
CA LYS A 47 -23.10 -22.48 10.59
C LYS A 47 -22.83 -21.69 11.85
N VAL A 48 -22.34 -20.46 11.69
CA VAL A 48 -22.07 -19.50 12.77
C VAL A 48 -23.04 -18.34 12.65
N THR A 49 -23.73 -18.02 13.75
CA THR A 49 -24.69 -16.93 13.83
C THR A 49 -24.23 -15.89 14.85
N LYS A 50 -24.40 -14.60 14.56
CA LYS A 50 -24.07 -13.52 15.51
C LYS A 50 -25.13 -13.42 16.61
N LYS A 51 -24.69 -13.38 17.86
CA LYS A 51 -25.52 -13.01 19.02
C LYS A 51 -25.39 -11.51 19.30
N PRO A 52 -26.41 -10.88 19.91
CA PRO A 52 -26.32 -9.48 20.33
C PRO A 52 -25.09 -9.22 21.21
N GLY A 53 -24.31 -8.17 20.88
CA GLY A 53 -23.10 -7.80 21.62
C GLY A 53 -21.84 -8.61 21.31
N GLU A 54 -21.92 -9.64 20.44
CA GLU A 54 -20.76 -10.43 20.03
C GLU A 54 -20.10 -9.84 18.77
N LEU A 55 -18.77 -9.74 18.79
CA LEU A 55 -17.97 -9.40 17.62
C LEU A 55 -17.56 -10.69 16.91
N VAL A 56 -18.38 -11.11 15.95
CA VAL A 56 -18.23 -12.32 15.13
C VAL A 56 -18.72 -12.04 13.72
N ILE A 57 -18.16 -12.73 12.72
CA ILE A 57 -18.64 -12.71 11.34
C ILE A 57 -19.55 -13.95 11.17
N PRO A 58 -20.88 -13.80 11.00
CA PRO A 58 -21.75 -14.91 10.67
C PRO A 58 -21.36 -15.55 9.34
N TYR A 59 -21.37 -16.88 9.26
CA TYR A 59 -21.16 -17.57 7.99
C TYR A 59 -21.76 -18.97 7.98
N GLU A 60 -21.88 -19.52 6.78
CA GLU A 60 -22.13 -20.94 6.53
C GLU A 60 -20.96 -21.53 5.74
N LYS A 61 -20.45 -22.68 6.19
CA LYS A 61 -19.36 -23.42 5.53
C LYS A 61 -19.88 -24.71 4.94
N TYR A 62 -19.64 -24.89 3.66
CA TYR A 62 -20.00 -26.06 2.86
C TYR A 62 -18.77 -26.72 2.27
N VAL A 63 -18.89 -27.98 1.89
CA VAL A 63 -17.89 -28.70 1.10
C VAL A 63 -18.57 -29.38 -0.08
N LEU A 64 -18.09 -29.12 -1.29
CA LEU A 64 -18.54 -29.80 -2.53
C LEU A 64 -17.93 -31.21 -2.63
N PRO A 65 -18.53 -32.14 -3.42
CA PRO A 65 -18.01 -33.49 -3.58
C PRO A 65 -16.57 -33.58 -4.11
N ASN A 66 -16.14 -32.60 -4.92
CA ASN A 66 -14.77 -32.51 -5.44
C ASN A 66 -13.75 -31.96 -4.43
N GLY A 67 -14.20 -31.57 -3.24
CA GLY A 67 -13.35 -31.08 -2.14
C GLY A 67 -13.27 -29.55 -2.01
N LEU A 68 -13.93 -28.77 -2.87
CA LEU A 68 -13.99 -27.31 -2.72
C LEU A 68 -14.65 -26.93 -1.40
N THR A 69 -13.94 -26.13 -0.60
CA THR A 69 -14.55 -25.49 0.57
C THR A 69 -15.24 -24.21 0.12
N VAL A 70 -16.52 -24.05 0.48
CA VAL A 70 -17.31 -22.85 0.18
C VAL A 70 -17.72 -22.19 1.50
N VAL A 71 -17.33 -20.94 1.73
CA VAL A 71 -17.68 -20.17 2.92
C VAL A 71 -18.54 -18.98 2.47
N VAL A 72 -19.73 -18.83 3.05
CA VAL A 72 -20.67 -17.76 2.68
C VAL A 72 -21.02 -16.91 3.89
N THR A 73 -20.87 -15.58 3.77
CA THR A 73 -21.29 -14.61 4.78
C THR A 73 -22.34 -13.66 4.20
N GLU A 74 -23.58 -13.72 4.69
CA GLU A 74 -24.65 -12.84 4.22
C GLU A 74 -24.55 -11.47 4.89
N ASP A 75 -24.55 -10.41 4.08
CA ASP A 75 -24.51 -9.02 4.53
C ASP A 75 -25.29 -8.08 3.58
N HIS A 76 -26.45 -7.62 4.02
CA HIS A 76 -27.36 -6.79 3.21
C HIS A 76 -27.18 -5.28 3.45
N SER A 77 -26.06 -4.83 4.04
CA SER A 77 -25.83 -3.40 4.32
C SER A 77 -25.68 -2.56 3.05
N ASP A 78 -25.05 -3.14 2.03
CA ASP A 78 -24.71 -2.51 0.77
C ASP A 78 -24.96 -3.51 -0.37
N PRO A 79 -25.41 -3.09 -1.57
CA PRO A 79 -25.81 -3.98 -2.66
C PRO A 79 -24.57 -4.50 -3.44
N LEU A 80 -23.61 -5.04 -2.70
CA LEU A 80 -22.31 -5.50 -3.16
C LEU A 80 -22.12 -6.96 -2.81
N VAL A 81 -21.31 -7.65 -3.59
CA VAL A 81 -20.79 -8.97 -3.26
C VAL A 81 -19.28 -8.99 -3.51
N HIS A 82 -18.56 -9.60 -2.58
CA HIS A 82 -17.15 -9.91 -2.72
C HIS A 82 -16.97 -11.41 -2.87
N VAL A 83 -16.30 -11.82 -3.93
CA VAL A 83 -15.95 -13.22 -4.23
C VAL A 83 -14.43 -13.34 -4.13
N ASP A 84 -13.94 -14.27 -3.33
CA ASP A 84 -12.52 -14.59 -3.17
C ASP A 84 -12.31 -16.09 -3.39
N VAL A 85 -11.45 -16.44 -4.34
CA VAL A 85 -10.92 -17.80 -4.48
C VAL A 85 -9.46 -17.80 -4.03
N THR A 86 -9.21 -18.38 -2.86
CA THR A 86 -7.87 -18.55 -2.30
C THR A 86 -7.37 -19.97 -2.53
N TYR A 87 -6.24 -20.11 -3.22
CA TYR A 87 -5.49 -21.35 -3.37
C TYR A 87 -4.37 -21.40 -2.33
N HIS A 88 -4.22 -22.53 -1.64
CA HIS A 88 -3.17 -22.72 -0.63
C HIS A 88 -1.80 -23.06 -1.27
N VAL A 89 -1.35 -22.18 -2.15
CA VAL A 89 -0.08 -22.23 -2.89
C VAL A 89 0.48 -20.83 -3.03
N GLY A 90 1.72 -20.60 -2.61
CA GLY A 90 2.45 -19.36 -2.83
C GLY A 90 3.91 -19.66 -3.18
N SER A 91 4.79 -18.67 -3.06
CA SER A 91 6.21 -18.86 -3.41
C SER A 91 6.92 -19.92 -2.57
N ALA A 92 6.38 -20.26 -1.40
CA ALA A 92 6.88 -21.29 -0.51
C ALA A 92 6.70 -22.72 -1.04
N ARG A 93 5.91 -22.88 -2.11
CA ARG A 93 5.66 -24.15 -2.82
C ARG A 93 6.46 -24.26 -4.12
N GLU A 94 7.32 -23.30 -4.42
CA GLU A 94 8.14 -23.28 -5.62
C GLU A 94 9.31 -24.28 -5.56
N GLN A 95 9.77 -24.68 -6.74
CA GLN A 95 10.97 -25.46 -6.89
C GLN A 95 12.21 -24.57 -6.83
N ILE A 96 13.28 -25.04 -6.18
CA ILE A 96 14.56 -24.30 -6.19
C ILE A 96 15.03 -24.11 -7.63
N GLY A 97 15.44 -22.88 -7.93
CA GLY A 97 15.88 -22.47 -9.25
C GLY A 97 14.74 -22.10 -10.20
N LYS A 98 13.49 -22.07 -9.70
CA LYS A 98 12.29 -21.54 -10.36
C LYS A 98 11.53 -20.61 -9.39
N SER A 99 12.26 -19.74 -8.69
CA SER A 99 11.64 -18.74 -7.82
C SER A 99 10.83 -17.70 -8.60
N GLY A 100 9.80 -17.15 -7.96
CA GLY A 100 8.89 -16.16 -8.57
C GLY A 100 7.81 -16.76 -9.45
N PHE A 101 7.80 -18.08 -9.57
CA PHE A 101 6.89 -18.81 -10.43
C PHE A 101 5.43 -18.76 -9.97
N ALA A 102 5.16 -18.76 -8.66
CA ALA A 102 3.80 -18.64 -8.15
C ALA A 102 3.18 -17.29 -8.51
N HIS A 103 3.96 -16.20 -8.37
CA HIS A 103 3.55 -14.86 -8.77
C HIS A 103 3.39 -14.73 -10.29
N PHE A 104 4.33 -15.29 -11.04
CA PHE A 104 4.21 -15.34 -12.49
C PHE A 104 2.97 -16.14 -12.94
N PHE A 105 2.65 -17.23 -12.24
CA PHE A 105 1.44 -18.01 -12.49
C PHE A 105 0.17 -17.19 -12.22
N GLU A 106 0.18 -16.32 -11.20
CA GLU A 106 -0.91 -15.39 -10.93
C GLU A 106 -1.25 -14.55 -12.17
N HIS A 107 -0.24 -13.97 -12.82
CA HIS A 107 -0.43 -13.20 -14.07
C HIS A 107 -1.04 -14.05 -15.17
N MET A 108 -0.60 -15.31 -15.29
CA MET A 108 -1.07 -16.21 -16.33
C MET A 108 -2.55 -16.58 -16.19
N MET A 109 -3.08 -16.58 -14.96
CA MET A 109 -4.51 -16.79 -14.69
C MET A 109 -5.41 -15.65 -15.21
N PHE A 110 -4.83 -14.54 -15.67
CA PHE A 110 -5.54 -13.45 -16.31
C PHE A 110 -5.44 -13.44 -17.85
N GLN A 111 -4.67 -14.34 -18.46
CA GLN A 111 -4.44 -14.37 -19.92
C GLN A 111 -5.51 -15.17 -20.69
N GLY A 112 -6.72 -15.23 -20.13
CA GLY A 112 -7.86 -15.97 -20.65
C GLY A 112 -7.87 -17.47 -20.35
N SER A 113 -9.01 -18.07 -20.61
CA SER A 113 -9.38 -19.49 -20.48
C SER A 113 -10.25 -19.88 -21.68
N ASP A 114 -10.71 -21.12 -21.78
CA ASP A 114 -11.44 -21.60 -22.96
C ASP A 114 -12.71 -20.80 -23.29
N ASN A 115 -13.39 -20.28 -22.27
CA ASN A 115 -14.67 -19.58 -22.42
C ASN A 115 -14.57 -18.07 -22.20
N VAL A 116 -13.41 -17.59 -21.74
CA VAL A 116 -13.13 -16.18 -21.49
C VAL A 116 -11.85 -15.83 -22.24
N GLY A 117 -12.00 -15.07 -23.33
CA GLY A 117 -10.87 -14.66 -24.16
C GLY A 117 -9.81 -13.86 -23.40
N ASP A 118 -8.68 -13.64 -24.05
CA ASP A 118 -7.61 -12.82 -23.48
C ASP A 118 -8.12 -11.43 -23.08
N GLU A 119 -7.66 -10.94 -21.92
CA GLU A 119 -8.10 -9.68 -21.27
C GLU A 119 -9.61 -9.57 -20.94
N GLN A 120 -10.45 -10.52 -21.38
CA GLN A 120 -11.90 -10.42 -21.21
C GLN A 120 -12.30 -10.53 -19.75
N HIS A 121 -11.53 -11.22 -18.91
CA HIS A 121 -11.85 -11.31 -17.48
C HIS A 121 -11.90 -9.91 -16.84
N PHE A 122 -10.87 -9.07 -17.06
CA PHE A 122 -10.86 -7.69 -16.58
C PHE A 122 -11.98 -6.86 -17.18
N LYS A 123 -12.19 -6.98 -18.49
CA LYS A 123 -13.23 -6.25 -19.21
C LYS A 123 -14.62 -6.59 -18.67
N LEU A 124 -14.92 -7.87 -18.42
CA LEU A 124 -16.23 -8.32 -17.99
C LEU A 124 -16.55 -7.89 -16.55
N VAL A 125 -15.59 -7.98 -15.62
CA VAL A 125 -15.79 -7.46 -14.26
C VAL A 125 -15.92 -5.94 -14.27
N THR A 126 -15.09 -5.24 -15.04
CA THR A 126 -15.17 -3.78 -15.14
C THR A 126 -16.51 -3.35 -15.74
N ALA A 127 -16.98 -4.03 -16.80
CA ALA A 127 -18.29 -3.82 -17.40
C ALA A 127 -19.45 -4.12 -16.44
N ALA A 128 -19.25 -5.07 -15.52
CA ALA A 128 -20.17 -5.37 -14.43
C ALA A 128 -20.15 -4.29 -13.32
N GLY A 129 -19.33 -3.24 -13.44
CA GLY A 129 -19.13 -2.19 -12.44
C GLY A 129 -18.27 -2.61 -11.26
N GLY A 130 -17.61 -3.76 -11.36
CA GLY A 130 -16.78 -4.28 -10.29
C GLY A 130 -15.33 -3.83 -10.34
N THR A 131 -14.61 -4.20 -9.28
CA THR A 131 -13.16 -4.18 -9.22
C THR A 131 -12.67 -5.60 -8.99
N LEU A 132 -11.50 -5.94 -9.52
CA LEU A 132 -10.85 -7.22 -9.26
C LEU A 132 -9.35 -7.04 -9.01
N ASN A 133 -8.75 -8.06 -8.41
CA ASN A 133 -7.31 -8.22 -8.39
C ASN A 133 -6.89 -9.66 -8.07
N GLY A 134 -5.61 -9.95 -8.26
CA GLY A 134 -4.92 -11.12 -7.72
C GLY A 134 -3.90 -10.69 -6.66
N SER A 135 -3.50 -11.63 -5.80
CA SER A 135 -2.30 -11.46 -5.00
C SER A 135 -1.62 -12.78 -4.65
N THR A 136 -0.30 -12.78 -4.76
CA THR A 136 0.56 -13.87 -4.32
C THR A 136 1.42 -13.44 -3.13
N ASN A 137 1.55 -14.30 -2.12
CA ASN A 137 2.63 -14.17 -1.14
C ASN A 137 3.39 -15.49 -0.99
N ARG A 138 4.15 -15.62 0.09
CA ARG A 138 4.86 -16.86 0.42
C ARG A 138 3.95 -18.08 0.46
N ASP A 139 2.74 -18.00 0.97
CA ASP A 139 1.97 -19.19 1.36
C ASP A 139 0.68 -19.40 0.58
N ARG A 140 0.15 -18.37 -0.08
CA ARG A 140 -1.10 -18.44 -0.86
C ARG A 140 -1.10 -17.56 -2.11
N THR A 141 -2.01 -17.89 -3.00
CA THR A 141 -2.38 -17.09 -4.17
C THR A 141 -3.89 -16.98 -4.13
N ASN A 142 -4.41 -15.77 -4.09
CA ASN A 142 -5.85 -15.54 -4.13
C ASN A 142 -6.18 -14.59 -5.26
N TYR A 143 -7.39 -14.70 -5.77
CA TYR A 143 -7.95 -13.67 -6.61
C TYR A 143 -9.39 -13.44 -6.24
N TYR A 144 -9.78 -12.19 -6.41
CA TYR A 144 -10.99 -11.68 -5.83
C TYR A 144 -11.55 -10.54 -6.66
N GLU A 145 -12.87 -10.40 -6.57
CA GLU A 145 -13.60 -9.31 -7.16
C GLU A 145 -14.69 -8.82 -6.22
N THR A 146 -14.90 -7.51 -6.25
CA THR A 146 -16.09 -6.88 -5.66
C THR A 146 -16.96 -6.42 -6.80
N VAL A 147 -18.17 -6.92 -6.90
CA VAL A 147 -19.15 -6.55 -7.93
C VAL A 147 -20.47 -6.16 -7.28
N PRO A 148 -21.34 -5.41 -7.95
CA PRO A 148 -22.74 -5.27 -7.54
C PRO A 148 -23.42 -6.63 -7.39
N SER A 149 -24.33 -6.77 -6.41
CA SER A 149 -24.91 -8.09 -6.05
C SER A 149 -25.62 -8.81 -7.20
N ASN A 150 -26.16 -8.07 -8.17
CA ASN A 150 -26.76 -8.60 -9.40
C ASN A 150 -25.76 -9.31 -10.35
N GLN A 151 -24.46 -9.23 -10.08
CA GLN A 151 -23.37 -9.78 -10.89
C GLN A 151 -22.67 -10.99 -10.24
N LEU A 152 -23.21 -11.51 -9.12
CA LEU A 152 -22.68 -12.71 -8.44
C LEU A 152 -22.44 -13.89 -9.39
N GLU A 153 -23.39 -14.20 -10.27
CA GLU A 153 -23.25 -15.34 -11.20
C GLU A 153 -22.12 -15.12 -12.21
N THR A 154 -21.94 -13.88 -12.68
CA THR A 154 -20.84 -13.50 -13.58
C THR A 154 -19.49 -13.74 -12.90
N ALA A 155 -19.32 -13.28 -11.66
CA ALA A 155 -18.11 -13.49 -10.87
C ALA A 155 -17.81 -15.00 -10.70
N LEU A 156 -18.78 -15.78 -10.18
CA LEU A 156 -18.58 -17.23 -9.99
C LEU A 156 -18.29 -18.00 -11.28
N TRP A 157 -18.87 -17.60 -12.41
CA TRP A 157 -18.59 -18.19 -13.71
C TRP A 157 -17.15 -17.91 -14.17
N LEU A 158 -16.70 -16.66 -14.08
CA LEU A 158 -15.34 -16.24 -14.43
C LEU A 158 -14.28 -17.00 -13.61
N GLU A 159 -14.52 -17.08 -12.31
CA GLU A 159 -13.64 -17.74 -11.35
C GLU A 159 -13.53 -19.25 -11.57
N ALA A 160 -14.65 -19.90 -11.84
CA ALA A 160 -14.67 -21.32 -12.16
C ALA A 160 -14.05 -21.63 -13.53
N ASP A 161 -14.22 -20.74 -14.51
CA ASP A 161 -13.66 -20.93 -15.85
C ASP A 161 -12.13 -20.99 -15.80
N ARG A 162 -11.48 -20.01 -15.15
CA ARG A 162 -10.02 -20.05 -14.98
C ARG A 162 -9.53 -21.19 -14.07
N MET A 163 -10.34 -21.67 -13.13
CA MET A 163 -9.97 -22.84 -12.31
C MET A 163 -10.00 -24.15 -13.11
N GLY A 164 -10.94 -24.32 -14.04
CA GLY A 164 -11.16 -25.59 -14.75
C GLY A 164 -10.61 -25.65 -16.18
N PHE A 165 -10.53 -24.51 -16.85
CA PHE A 165 -10.44 -24.40 -18.31
C PHE A 165 -9.32 -23.45 -18.76
N LEU A 166 -8.29 -23.25 -17.93
CA LEU A 166 -7.14 -22.40 -18.25
C LEU A 166 -6.19 -23.03 -19.28
N LEU A 167 -5.82 -24.30 -19.09
CA LEU A 167 -4.60 -24.86 -19.70
C LEU A 167 -4.61 -24.88 -21.23
N ASP A 168 -5.77 -25.09 -21.85
CA ASP A 168 -5.92 -25.14 -23.31
C ASP A 168 -5.79 -23.73 -23.94
N ALA A 169 -6.04 -22.67 -23.18
CA ALA A 169 -5.90 -21.28 -23.62
C ALA A 169 -4.47 -20.71 -23.47
N VAL A 170 -3.59 -21.44 -22.76
CA VAL A 170 -2.20 -21.03 -22.54
C VAL A 170 -1.36 -21.32 -23.79
N THR A 171 -0.76 -20.27 -24.34
CA THR A 171 0.15 -20.36 -25.49
C THR A 171 1.56 -19.91 -25.11
N GLN A 172 2.57 -20.32 -25.90
CA GLN A 172 3.95 -19.85 -25.69
C GLN A 172 4.04 -18.32 -25.80
N GLN A 173 3.29 -17.70 -26.71
CA GLN A 173 3.31 -16.25 -26.89
C GLN A 173 2.83 -15.52 -25.62
N LYS A 174 1.68 -15.92 -25.07
CA LYS A 174 1.14 -15.32 -23.83
C LYS A 174 2.09 -15.50 -22.65
N PHE A 175 2.69 -16.69 -22.56
CA PHE A 175 3.71 -16.99 -21.55
C PHE A 175 4.88 -16.02 -21.64
N GLU A 176 5.43 -15.79 -22.83
CA GLU A 176 6.57 -14.88 -23.02
C GLU A 176 6.23 -13.42 -22.72
N VAL A 177 5.03 -12.96 -23.11
CA VAL A 177 4.54 -11.61 -22.81
C VAL A 177 4.49 -11.39 -21.30
N GLN A 178 3.81 -12.28 -20.56
CA GLN A 178 3.71 -12.14 -19.11
C GLN A 178 5.05 -12.34 -18.40
N ARG A 179 5.93 -13.20 -18.92
CA ARG A 179 7.29 -13.35 -18.39
C ARG A 179 8.07 -12.04 -18.50
N ALA A 180 7.95 -11.32 -19.61
CA ALA A 180 8.53 -9.99 -19.77
C ALA A 180 7.90 -8.96 -18.81
N THR A 181 6.57 -8.99 -18.65
CA THR A 181 5.84 -8.11 -17.72
C THR A 181 6.31 -8.27 -16.28
N VAL A 182 6.45 -9.50 -15.77
CA VAL A 182 6.91 -9.76 -14.40
C VAL A 182 8.37 -9.32 -14.19
N LYS A 183 9.23 -9.48 -15.19
CA LYS A 183 10.61 -8.96 -15.13
C LYS A 183 10.64 -7.43 -15.04
N ASN A 184 9.77 -6.76 -15.79
CA ASN A 184 9.63 -5.30 -15.71
C ASN A 184 9.12 -4.87 -14.33
N GLU A 185 8.18 -5.61 -13.77
CA GLU A 185 7.68 -5.37 -12.42
C GLU A 185 8.80 -5.50 -11.38
N ARG A 186 9.63 -6.53 -11.47
CA ARG A 186 10.82 -6.66 -10.60
C ARG A 186 11.73 -5.43 -10.74
N GLY A 187 12.01 -5.02 -11.98
CA GLY A 187 12.81 -3.83 -12.26
C GLY A 187 12.24 -2.57 -11.61
N GLN A 188 10.92 -2.37 -11.67
CA GLN A 188 10.22 -1.21 -11.14
C GLN A 188 10.11 -1.23 -9.61
N ASN A 189 9.65 -2.35 -9.04
CA ASN A 189 9.25 -2.45 -7.64
C ASN A 189 10.41 -2.80 -6.70
N TYR A 190 11.50 -3.38 -7.24
CA TYR A 190 12.66 -3.84 -6.47
C TYR A 190 13.96 -3.19 -6.93
N ASP A 191 14.37 -3.40 -8.18
CA ASP A 191 15.74 -3.03 -8.61
C ASP A 191 15.95 -1.51 -8.71
N ASN A 192 14.90 -0.75 -9.08
CA ASN A 192 14.95 0.73 -9.17
C ASN A 192 14.46 1.45 -7.91
N ARG A 193 13.84 0.72 -6.98
CA ARG A 193 13.26 1.32 -5.78
C ARG A 193 14.34 1.44 -4.70
N PRO A 194 14.53 2.63 -4.08
CA PRO A 194 15.36 2.77 -2.89
C PRO A 194 15.06 1.68 -1.85
N TYR A 195 16.10 0.96 -1.42
CA TYR A 195 16.05 -0.15 -0.48
C TYR A 195 15.25 -1.37 -0.96
N GLY A 196 14.89 -1.46 -2.25
CA GLY A 196 14.01 -2.51 -2.78
C GLY A 196 14.56 -3.93 -2.60
N LEU A 197 15.88 -4.10 -2.60
CA LEU A 197 16.56 -5.39 -2.40
C LEU A 197 16.82 -5.75 -0.92
N ALA A 198 16.39 -4.92 0.05
CA ALA A 198 16.66 -5.17 1.46
C ALA A 198 16.02 -6.49 1.94
N SER A 199 14.74 -6.70 1.66
CA SER A 199 14.02 -7.93 2.04
C SER A 199 14.59 -9.18 1.37
N GLU A 200 15.09 -9.08 0.13
CA GLU A 200 15.72 -10.20 -0.57
C GLU A 200 17.04 -10.59 0.09
N ASN A 201 17.87 -9.59 0.42
CA ASN A 201 19.13 -9.81 1.12
C ASN A 201 18.92 -10.35 2.54
N VAL A 202 17.89 -9.89 3.25
CA VAL A 202 17.51 -10.48 4.55
C VAL A 202 17.07 -11.93 4.37
N SER A 203 16.12 -12.20 3.46
CA SER A 203 15.51 -13.52 3.29
C SER A 203 16.55 -14.60 2.95
N LYS A 204 17.42 -14.34 1.96
CA LYS A 204 18.47 -15.28 1.55
C LYS A 204 19.56 -15.51 2.60
N THR A 205 19.67 -14.60 3.57
CA THR A 205 20.67 -14.64 4.65
C THR A 205 20.10 -15.24 5.92
N LEU A 206 18.81 -15.05 6.19
CA LEU A 206 18.15 -15.52 7.41
C LEU A 206 17.87 -17.03 7.33
N TYR A 207 17.26 -17.46 6.23
CA TYR A 207 16.84 -18.83 6.03
C TYR A 207 17.96 -19.69 5.41
N PRO A 208 18.10 -20.97 5.81
CA PRO A 208 19.09 -21.86 5.20
C PRO A 208 18.75 -22.14 3.74
N TYR A 209 19.76 -22.54 2.94
CA TYR A 209 19.56 -22.87 1.54
C TYR A 209 18.47 -23.94 1.37
N GLY A 210 17.49 -23.63 0.53
CA GLY A 210 16.35 -24.50 0.23
C GLY A 210 15.19 -24.45 1.21
N HIS A 211 15.28 -23.65 2.27
CA HIS A 211 14.08 -23.20 2.95
C HIS A 211 13.34 -22.21 2.03
N PRO A 212 12.03 -22.34 1.80
CA PRO A 212 11.39 -21.65 0.69
C PRO A 212 10.98 -20.20 1.00
N TYR A 213 11.34 -19.70 2.19
CA TYR A 213 11.38 -18.28 2.51
C TYR A 213 12.76 -17.65 2.24
N SER A 214 13.73 -18.39 1.68
CA SER A 214 15.05 -17.84 1.34
C SER A 214 15.06 -17.00 0.06
N TRP A 215 13.93 -16.88 -0.64
CA TRP A 215 13.70 -15.99 -1.77
C TRP A 215 12.39 -15.23 -1.59
N LEU A 216 12.22 -14.14 -2.36
CA LEU A 216 10.99 -13.36 -2.36
C LEU A 216 9.99 -13.90 -3.39
N THR A 217 8.72 -13.55 -3.19
CA THR A 217 7.62 -13.89 -4.10
C THR A 217 7.84 -13.46 -5.55
N ILE A 218 8.60 -12.39 -5.78
CA ILE A 218 8.93 -11.90 -7.13
C ILE A 218 9.99 -12.76 -7.85
N GLY A 219 10.74 -13.58 -7.10
CA GLY A 219 11.79 -14.46 -7.63
C GLY A 219 13.01 -13.75 -8.22
N TYR A 220 14.00 -14.52 -8.66
CA TYR A 220 15.20 -14.03 -9.36
C TYR A 220 15.01 -13.97 -10.88
N LEU A 221 15.67 -13.04 -11.56
CA LEU A 221 15.57 -12.91 -13.02
C LEU A 221 16.01 -14.19 -13.73
N GLU A 222 17.09 -14.81 -13.27
CA GLU A 222 17.64 -16.03 -13.87
C GLU A 222 16.71 -17.23 -13.66
N ASP A 223 15.90 -17.23 -12.60
CA ASP A 223 14.92 -18.28 -12.33
C ASP A 223 13.70 -18.14 -13.24
N LEU A 224 13.25 -16.90 -13.48
CA LEU A 224 12.21 -16.59 -14.45
C LEU A 224 12.65 -16.98 -15.87
N ASP A 225 13.92 -16.73 -16.23
CA ASP A 225 14.49 -17.12 -17.53
C ASP A 225 14.48 -18.64 -17.77
N ARG A 226 14.69 -19.43 -16.71
CA ARG A 226 14.74 -20.90 -16.79
C ARG A 226 13.38 -21.57 -16.86
N SER A 227 12.31 -20.84 -16.58
CA SER A 227 10.96 -21.40 -16.55
C SER A 227 10.35 -21.44 -17.96
N ASP A 228 9.60 -22.50 -18.27
CA ASP A 228 8.92 -22.68 -19.56
C ASP A 228 7.40 -22.90 -19.42
N VAL A 229 6.71 -23.07 -20.55
CA VAL A 229 5.24 -23.24 -20.58
C VAL A 229 4.78 -24.58 -19.97
N ASP A 230 5.62 -25.61 -19.98
CA ASP A 230 5.27 -26.90 -19.41
C ASP A 230 5.40 -26.88 -17.88
N ASP A 231 6.35 -26.11 -17.35
CA ASP A 231 6.40 -25.78 -15.91
C ASP A 231 5.11 -25.12 -15.42
N LEU A 232 4.53 -24.24 -16.24
CA LEU A 232 3.27 -23.57 -15.92
C LEU A 232 2.14 -24.59 -15.81
N LYS A 233 2.01 -25.46 -16.82
CA LYS A 233 0.99 -26.51 -16.82
C LYS A 233 1.14 -27.45 -15.63
N ASN A 234 2.38 -27.85 -15.32
CA ASN A 234 2.67 -28.71 -14.18
C ASN A 234 2.34 -28.02 -12.84
N PHE A 235 2.63 -26.73 -12.70
CA PHE A 235 2.28 -25.96 -11.50
C PHE A 235 0.77 -25.85 -11.30
N PHE A 236 0.01 -25.56 -12.36
CA PHE A 236 -1.45 -25.57 -12.31
C PHE A 236 -2.00 -26.93 -11.87
N LEU A 237 -1.60 -28.01 -12.56
CA LEU A 237 -2.08 -29.37 -12.27
C LEU A 237 -1.73 -29.82 -10.84
N ARG A 238 -0.61 -29.35 -10.30
CA ARG A 238 -0.18 -29.68 -8.95
C ARG A 238 -0.99 -28.96 -7.87
N TRP A 239 -1.32 -27.69 -8.08
CA TRP A 239 -1.72 -26.77 -7.00
C TRP A 239 -3.11 -26.15 -7.14
N TYR A 240 -3.65 -26.02 -8.36
CA TYR A 240 -4.90 -25.28 -8.66
C TYR A 240 -6.13 -26.20 -8.74
N GLY A 241 -6.22 -27.19 -7.85
CA GLY A 241 -7.38 -28.08 -7.74
C GLY A 241 -8.40 -27.60 -6.68
N PRO A 242 -9.70 -27.95 -6.81
CA PRO A 242 -10.75 -27.56 -5.87
C PRO A 242 -10.45 -27.93 -4.41
N ASN A 243 -9.80 -29.06 -4.16
CA ASN A 243 -9.42 -29.52 -2.81
C ASN A 243 -8.27 -28.76 -2.16
N ASN A 244 -7.60 -27.86 -2.89
CA ASN A 244 -6.57 -26.96 -2.39
C ASN A 244 -7.04 -25.49 -2.41
N ALA A 245 -8.35 -25.25 -2.67
CA ALA A 245 -8.94 -23.94 -2.79
C ALA A 245 -10.08 -23.73 -1.78
N THR A 246 -10.29 -22.48 -1.42
CA THR A 246 -11.46 -22.01 -0.67
C THR A 246 -12.14 -20.91 -1.49
N LEU A 247 -13.41 -21.13 -1.83
CA LEU A 247 -14.31 -20.11 -2.36
C LEU A 247 -15.00 -19.42 -1.18
N THR A 248 -14.68 -18.16 -0.92
CA THR A 248 -15.34 -17.35 0.11
C THR A 248 -16.16 -16.26 -0.56
N VAL A 249 -17.45 -16.19 -0.27
CA VAL A 249 -18.37 -15.22 -0.85
C VAL A 249 -19.05 -14.46 0.28
N GLY A 250 -19.11 -13.14 0.18
CA GLY A 250 -19.82 -12.32 1.16
C GLY A 250 -20.51 -11.12 0.55
N GLY A 251 -21.52 -10.59 1.23
CA GLY A 251 -22.28 -9.41 0.80
C GLY A 251 -23.77 -9.68 0.65
N ASP A 252 -24.45 -8.89 -0.20
CA ASP A 252 -25.89 -8.93 -0.41
C ASP A 252 -26.27 -10.16 -1.25
N VAL A 253 -26.18 -11.32 -0.62
CA VAL A 253 -26.39 -12.64 -1.22
C VAL A 253 -27.22 -13.52 -0.30
N LYS A 254 -27.73 -14.63 -0.85
CA LYS A 254 -28.29 -15.73 -0.07
C LYS A 254 -27.37 -16.94 -0.18
N ALA A 255 -27.07 -17.59 0.94
CA ALA A 255 -26.19 -18.75 0.98
C ALA A 255 -26.66 -19.88 0.06
N ALA A 256 -27.97 -20.12 -0.02
CA ALA A 256 -28.54 -21.10 -0.93
C ALA A 256 -28.24 -20.81 -2.41
N ASP A 257 -28.29 -19.55 -2.82
CA ASP A 257 -27.99 -19.15 -4.20
C ASP A 257 -26.50 -19.30 -4.50
N VAL A 258 -25.63 -18.86 -3.59
CA VAL A 258 -24.17 -19.04 -3.72
C VAL A 258 -23.81 -20.52 -3.84
N VAL A 259 -24.35 -21.38 -2.97
CA VAL A 259 -24.06 -22.82 -2.97
C VAL A 259 -24.56 -23.49 -4.25
N ARG A 260 -25.76 -23.12 -4.74
CA ARG A 260 -26.29 -23.60 -6.01
C ARG A 260 -25.39 -23.22 -7.19
N LEU A 261 -24.93 -21.97 -7.23
CA LEU A 261 -24.04 -21.47 -8.28
C LEU A 261 -22.64 -22.09 -8.17
N ALA A 262 -22.10 -22.25 -6.97
CA ALA A 262 -20.84 -22.95 -6.73
C ALA A 262 -20.91 -24.40 -7.22
N ALA A 263 -21.99 -25.12 -6.90
CA ALA A 263 -22.22 -26.48 -7.39
C ALA A 263 -22.33 -26.54 -8.92
N LYS A 264 -23.03 -25.58 -9.55
CA LYS A 264 -23.14 -25.47 -11.01
C LYS A 264 -21.78 -25.27 -11.67
N TYR A 265 -21.03 -24.25 -11.24
CA TYR A 265 -19.84 -23.81 -11.98
C TYR A 265 -18.55 -24.55 -11.60
N PHE A 266 -18.40 -24.94 -10.33
CA PHE A 266 -17.19 -25.61 -9.84
C PHE A 266 -17.36 -27.11 -9.68
N GLY A 267 -18.60 -27.63 -9.62
CA GLY A 267 -18.87 -29.02 -9.24
C GLY A 267 -18.32 -30.07 -10.20
N SER A 268 -18.20 -29.74 -11.49
CA SER A 268 -17.64 -30.62 -12.54
C SER A 268 -16.10 -30.65 -12.54
N ILE A 269 -15.44 -29.66 -11.90
CA ILE A 269 -13.98 -29.54 -11.90
C ILE A 269 -13.39 -30.69 -11.09
N PRO A 270 -12.50 -31.53 -11.68
CA PRO A 270 -11.91 -32.65 -10.99
C PRO A 270 -11.10 -32.23 -9.77
N LYS A 271 -11.09 -33.10 -8.77
CA LYS A 271 -10.22 -32.96 -7.60
C LYS A 271 -8.75 -33.03 -8.05
N GLY A 272 -7.92 -32.10 -7.57
CA GLY A 272 -6.48 -32.10 -7.81
C GLY A 272 -5.71 -33.03 -6.85
N PRO A 273 -4.38 -33.11 -7.00
CA PRO A 273 -3.52 -33.89 -6.12
C PRO A 273 -3.64 -33.46 -4.65
N ALA A 274 -3.34 -34.37 -3.72
CA ALA A 274 -3.32 -34.04 -2.30
C ALA A 274 -2.19 -33.04 -1.97
N VAL A 275 -2.48 -32.08 -1.10
CA VAL A 275 -1.50 -31.12 -0.58
C VAL A 275 -1.32 -31.39 0.91
N ALA A 276 -0.12 -31.82 1.28
CA ALA A 276 0.25 -32.06 2.67
C ALA A 276 0.71 -30.75 3.32
N ALA A 277 0.39 -30.57 4.60
CA ALA A 277 0.89 -29.44 5.38
C ALA A 277 2.42 -29.53 5.49
N GLN A 278 3.11 -28.45 5.11
CA GLN A 278 4.56 -28.37 5.22
C GLN A 278 4.95 -28.01 6.66
N LYS A 279 5.96 -28.70 7.19
CA LYS A 279 6.56 -28.38 8.48
C LYS A 279 8.06 -28.35 8.31
N LEU A 280 8.65 -27.19 8.56
CA LEU A 280 10.09 -26.99 8.53
C LEU A 280 10.60 -26.65 9.93
N PRO A 281 11.85 -27.01 10.25
CA PRO A 281 12.47 -26.56 11.48
C PRO A 281 12.59 -25.03 11.48
N ALA A 282 12.44 -24.42 12.65
CA ALA A 282 12.65 -22.98 12.81
C ALA A 282 14.08 -22.60 12.40
N PRO A 283 14.28 -21.45 11.72
CA PRO A 283 15.61 -20.97 11.38
C PRO A 283 16.43 -20.68 12.64
N VAL A 284 17.66 -21.21 12.68
CA VAL A 284 18.60 -21.00 13.79
C VAL A 284 19.85 -20.30 13.29
N LEU A 285 20.24 -19.22 13.97
CA LEU A 285 21.47 -18.49 13.73
C LEU A 285 22.49 -18.82 14.83
N ASN A 286 23.68 -19.28 14.45
CA ASN A 286 24.77 -19.63 15.37
C ASN A 286 25.72 -18.45 15.69
N LYS A 287 25.60 -17.36 14.94
CA LYS A 287 26.30 -16.08 15.13
C LYS A 287 25.54 -15.00 14.37
N ASP A 288 25.82 -13.73 14.68
CA ASP A 288 25.31 -12.61 13.87
C ASP A 288 25.83 -12.72 12.43
N ARG A 289 24.91 -12.59 11.47
CA ARG A 289 25.21 -12.63 10.04
C ARG A 289 25.21 -11.20 9.51
N TYR A 290 26.38 -10.69 9.17
CA TYR A 290 26.55 -9.37 8.56
C TYR A 290 26.52 -9.52 7.05
N VAL A 291 25.70 -8.71 6.39
CA VAL A 291 25.59 -8.64 4.93
C VAL A 291 25.38 -7.20 4.49
N SER A 292 25.83 -6.84 3.29
CA SER A 292 25.68 -5.49 2.78
C SER A 292 25.49 -5.43 1.27
N TYR A 293 24.87 -4.34 0.80
CA TYR A 293 24.83 -3.99 -0.62
C TYR A 293 24.80 -2.49 -0.83
N GLN A 294 25.14 -2.06 -2.05
CA GLN A 294 25.12 -0.65 -2.45
C GLN A 294 23.85 -0.30 -3.21
N ASP A 295 23.29 0.88 -2.95
CA ASP A 295 22.04 1.34 -3.55
C ASP A 295 22.06 2.84 -3.89
N ASN A 296 21.15 3.29 -4.75
CA ASN A 296 20.97 4.70 -5.11
C ASN A 296 20.10 5.42 -4.07
N ILE A 297 20.67 5.62 -2.89
CA ILE A 297 19.98 6.10 -1.68
C ILE A 297 20.69 7.30 -1.06
N ARG A 298 19.92 8.19 -0.41
CA ARG A 298 20.48 9.31 0.37
C ARG A 298 20.92 8.87 1.78
N PHE A 299 20.05 8.15 2.49
CA PHE A 299 20.32 7.68 3.85
C PHE A 299 20.77 6.22 3.78
N PRO A 300 21.91 5.81 4.39
CA PRO A 300 22.18 4.39 4.51
C PRO A 300 21.10 3.73 5.40
N MET A 301 20.97 2.41 5.34
CA MET A 301 20.02 1.67 6.18
C MET A 301 20.76 0.67 7.05
N LEU A 302 20.34 0.57 8.32
CA LEU A 302 20.65 -0.54 9.19
C LEU A 302 19.38 -1.31 9.50
N GLN A 303 19.40 -2.62 9.30
CA GLN A 303 18.30 -3.52 9.64
C GLN A 303 18.80 -4.71 10.46
N LEU A 304 18.12 -4.99 11.58
CA LEU A 304 18.36 -6.15 12.44
C LEU A 304 17.13 -7.05 12.38
N VAL A 305 17.31 -8.32 12.01
CA VAL A 305 16.22 -9.28 11.85
C VAL A 305 16.48 -10.55 12.64
N PHE A 306 15.60 -10.84 13.60
CA PHE A 306 15.64 -12.02 14.43
C PHE A 306 14.59 -13.04 13.96
N PRO A 307 14.94 -14.33 13.86
CA PRO A 307 13.94 -15.37 13.61
C PRO A 307 13.01 -15.52 14.83
N THR A 308 11.70 -15.56 14.59
CA THR A 308 10.68 -15.76 15.63
C THR A 308 9.78 -16.96 15.31
N VAL A 309 8.46 -16.80 15.41
CA VAL A 309 7.46 -17.88 15.42
C VAL A 309 6.54 -17.78 14.21
N PRO A 310 6.00 -18.91 13.72
CA PRO A 310 5.00 -18.89 12.66
C PRO A 310 3.68 -18.26 13.12
N ALA A 311 2.85 -17.88 12.15
CA ALA A 311 1.54 -17.29 12.38
C ALA A 311 0.61 -18.23 13.17
N GLY A 312 -0.14 -17.68 14.12
CA GLY A 312 -1.03 -18.42 15.02
C GLY A 312 -0.34 -19.05 16.23
N HIS A 313 0.96 -18.81 16.41
CA HIS A 313 1.69 -19.25 17.60
C HIS A 313 1.26 -18.46 18.85
N PRO A 314 1.18 -19.07 20.06
CA PRO A 314 0.77 -18.37 21.29
C PRO A 314 1.59 -17.12 21.66
N ASP A 315 2.80 -16.99 21.12
CA ASP A 315 3.73 -15.88 21.40
C ASP A 315 3.58 -14.69 20.43
N GLU A 316 2.78 -14.83 19.37
CA GLU A 316 2.66 -13.83 18.30
C GLU A 316 2.25 -12.45 18.83
N TYR A 317 1.11 -12.35 19.53
CA TYR A 317 0.66 -11.06 20.08
C TYR A 317 1.61 -10.48 21.14
N ALA A 318 2.37 -11.30 21.85
CA ALA A 318 3.37 -10.81 22.80
C ALA A 318 4.59 -10.23 22.07
N LEU A 319 4.96 -10.80 20.92
CA LEU A 319 6.01 -10.27 20.03
C LEU A 319 5.55 -8.98 19.32
N ASP A 320 4.29 -8.90 18.93
CA ASP A 320 3.70 -7.67 18.37
C ASP A 320 3.71 -6.54 19.40
N ALA A 321 3.29 -6.83 20.65
CA ALA A 321 3.36 -5.88 21.75
C ALA A 321 4.81 -5.45 22.05
N LEU A 322 5.77 -6.38 22.01
CA LEU A 322 7.18 -6.06 22.14
C LEU A 322 7.62 -5.11 21.03
N ALA A 323 7.25 -5.38 19.78
CA ALA A 323 7.63 -4.56 18.64
C ALA A 323 7.06 -3.14 18.74
N GLU A 324 5.80 -3.00 19.18
CA GLU A 324 5.18 -1.70 19.44
C GLU A 324 5.98 -0.89 20.48
N ILE A 325 6.31 -1.50 21.62
CA ILE A 325 7.06 -0.86 22.70
C ILE A 325 8.47 -0.45 22.24
N ILE A 326 9.14 -1.30 21.46
CA ILE A 326 10.49 -1.02 21.00
C ILE A 326 10.48 0.09 19.95
N GLY A 327 9.57 0.09 18.98
CA GLY A 327 9.74 0.92 17.78
C GLY A 327 8.51 1.49 17.11
N GLN A 328 7.33 1.51 17.72
CA GLN A 328 6.15 2.13 17.10
C GLN A 328 5.58 3.31 17.90
N GLY A 329 5.18 4.36 17.19
CA GLY A 329 4.63 5.57 17.79
C GLY A 329 5.64 6.42 18.58
N LYS A 330 5.16 7.55 19.10
CA LYS A 330 5.98 8.55 19.82
C LYS A 330 6.44 8.09 21.21
N ASN A 331 5.86 6.99 21.72
CA ASN A 331 6.18 6.42 23.03
C ASN A 331 7.21 5.28 22.99
N SER A 332 7.70 4.91 21.79
CA SER A 332 8.65 3.82 21.65
C SER A 332 10.08 4.19 22.05
N LEU A 333 10.86 3.17 22.41
CA LEU A 333 12.27 3.36 22.78
C LEU A 333 13.11 3.88 21.61
N LEU A 334 12.90 3.35 20.39
CA LEU A 334 13.61 3.83 19.21
C LEU A 334 13.21 5.28 18.86
N TYR A 335 11.94 5.67 19.03
CA TYR A 335 11.57 7.07 18.85
C TYR A 335 12.31 7.98 19.85
N LYS A 336 12.26 7.63 21.14
CA LYS A 336 12.91 8.38 22.23
C LYS A 336 14.42 8.50 22.02
N ASN A 337 15.08 7.41 21.62
CA ASN A 337 16.54 7.33 21.60
C ASN A 337 17.16 7.69 20.24
N LEU A 338 16.42 7.60 19.12
CA LEU A 338 16.92 7.88 17.78
C LEU A 338 16.22 9.04 17.05
N ILE A 339 14.88 9.10 17.08
CA ILE A 339 14.12 10.12 16.33
C ILE A 339 14.13 11.47 17.06
N LYS A 340 13.71 11.48 18.33
CA LYS A 340 13.63 12.70 19.13
C LYS A 340 14.98 13.44 19.25
N PRO A 341 16.13 12.75 19.43
CA PRO A 341 17.45 13.39 19.43
C PRO A 341 18.03 13.66 18.03
N GLN A 342 17.24 13.43 16.97
CA GLN A 342 17.63 13.61 15.57
C GLN A 342 18.89 12.83 15.15
N ARG A 343 19.02 11.59 15.63
CA ARG A 343 20.05 10.64 15.18
C ARG A 343 19.62 9.89 13.92
N ALA A 344 18.32 9.62 13.80
CA ALA A 344 17.72 8.94 12.66
C ALA A 344 16.53 9.73 12.11
N VAL A 345 16.35 9.69 10.78
CA VAL A 345 15.12 10.19 10.12
C VAL A 345 13.98 9.18 10.27
N GLN A 346 14.31 7.90 10.38
CA GLN A 346 13.38 6.80 10.58
C GLN A 346 14.01 5.74 11.49
N ALA A 347 13.21 5.20 12.41
CA ALA A 347 13.59 4.12 13.30
C ALA A 347 12.31 3.43 13.75
N GLN A 348 12.16 2.14 13.45
CA GLN A 348 10.95 1.39 13.77
C GLN A 348 11.23 -0.08 14.06
N ALA A 349 10.27 -0.74 14.72
CA ALA A 349 10.29 -2.18 14.95
C ALA A 349 8.91 -2.79 14.65
N TYR A 350 8.90 -4.00 14.09
CA TYR A 350 7.69 -4.76 13.80
C TYR A 350 7.96 -6.26 13.86
N ASN A 351 6.92 -7.03 14.18
CA ASN A 351 6.92 -8.48 14.07
C ASN A 351 6.07 -8.87 12.86
N SER A 352 6.56 -9.81 12.05
CA SER A 352 5.86 -10.30 10.87
C SER A 352 5.90 -11.81 10.87
N THR A 353 4.73 -12.45 10.80
CA THR A 353 4.58 -13.90 10.84
C THR A 353 4.06 -14.42 9.51
N SER A 354 4.39 -15.66 9.20
CA SER A 354 3.88 -16.42 8.05
C SER A 354 3.72 -17.89 8.47
N GLU A 355 3.14 -18.74 7.62
CA GLU A 355 2.76 -20.12 7.97
C GLU A 355 3.95 -20.94 8.50
N LEU A 356 5.15 -20.75 7.93
CA LEU A 356 6.32 -21.57 8.26
C LEU A 356 7.26 -20.93 9.28
N ALA A 357 7.29 -19.59 9.38
CA ALA A 357 8.22 -18.86 10.25
C ALA A 357 7.79 -17.39 10.44
N GLY A 358 8.42 -16.69 11.39
CA GLY A 358 8.24 -15.26 11.60
C GLY A 358 9.56 -14.53 11.83
N GLU A 359 9.49 -13.20 11.81
CA GLU A 359 10.63 -12.28 11.79
C GLU A 359 10.34 -11.08 12.71
N PHE A 360 11.19 -10.83 13.70
CA PHE A 360 11.20 -9.57 14.46
C PHE A 360 12.25 -8.64 13.85
N THR A 361 11.81 -7.50 13.35
CA THR A 361 12.64 -6.60 12.54
C THR A 361 12.75 -5.23 13.19
N MET A 362 13.96 -4.68 13.25
CA MET A 362 14.23 -3.27 13.52
C MET A 362 14.88 -2.63 12.30
N VAL A 363 14.36 -1.49 11.83
CA VAL A 363 14.90 -0.73 10.68
C VAL A 363 15.23 0.68 11.12
N MET A 364 16.40 1.19 10.73
CA MET A 364 16.86 2.54 11.06
C MET A 364 17.57 3.20 9.88
N LEU A 365 17.27 4.48 9.65
CA LEU A 365 17.90 5.35 8.66
C LEU A 365 18.53 6.56 9.38
N PRO A 366 19.86 6.70 9.45
CA PRO A 366 20.51 7.83 10.11
C PRO A 366 20.31 9.14 9.33
N PHE A 367 20.38 10.25 10.06
CA PHE A 367 20.62 11.55 9.42
C PHE A 367 22.02 11.59 8.77
N PRO A 368 22.24 12.41 7.73
CA PRO A 368 23.58 12.63 7.18
C PRO A 368 24.59 13.02 8.26
N GLY A 369 25.79 12.43 8.20
CA GLY A 369 26.85 12.62 9.19
C GLY A 369 26.73 11.75 10.46
N LYS A 370 25.72 10.88 10.58
CA LYS A 370 25.65 9.83 11.61
C LYS A 370 26.04 8.47 11.01
N THR A 371 26.74 7.64 11.77
CA THR A 371 27.28 6.35 11.30
C THR A 371 26.37 5.18 11.66
N LEU A 372 26.45 4.10 10.88
CA LEU A 372 25.72 2.86 11.18
C LEU A 372 26.13 2.27 12.53
N ASP A 373 27.41 2.32 12.91
CA ASP A 373 27.90 1.88 14.22
C ASP A 373 27.20 2.60 15.37
N SER A 374 27.04 3.92 15.24
CA SER A 374 26.39 4.73 16.27
C SER A 374 24.90 4.37 16.43
N LEU A 375 24.25 3.94 15.34
CA LEU A 375 22.86 3.49 15.35
C LEU A 375 22.73 2.08 15.93
N GLU A 376 23.59 1.13 15.54
CA GLU A 376 23.59 -0.22 16.11
C GLU A 376 23.76 -0.17 17.63
N LEU A 377 24.70 0.65 18.11
CA LEU A 377 24.94 0.84 19.54
C LEU A 377 23.67 1.36 20.25
N VAL A 378 23.00 2.38 19.70
CA VAL A 378 21.79 2.92 20.30
C VAL A 378 20.61 1.94 20.23
N ALA A 379 20.50 1.15 19.16
CA ALA A 379 19.50 0.10 19.04
C ALA A 379 19.68 -0.96 20.12
N ARG A 380 20.91 -1.48 20.29
CA ARG A 380 21.24 -2.46 21.33
C ARG A 380 21.07 -1.89 22.73
N ASN A 381 21.42 -0.61 22.95
CA ASN A 381 21.17 0.07 24.21
C ASN A 381 19.67 0.24 24.49
N SER A 382 18.84 0.42 23.46
CA SER A 382 17.38 0.49 23.60
C SER A 382 16.80 -0.88 24.00
N LEU A 383 17.34 -1.98 23.46
CA LEU A 383 16.99 -3.33 23.92
C LEU A 383 17.44 -3.57 25.38
N ALA A 384 18.64 -3.11 25.76
CA ALA A 384 19.11 -3.18 27.15
C ALA A 384 18.28 -2.29 28.10
N GLU A 385 17.78 -1.14 27.64
CA GLU A 385 16.85 -0.31 28.39
C GLU A 385 15.53 -1.04 28.61
N PHE A 386 14.98 -1.69 27.59
CA PHE A 386 13.81 -2.57 27.73
C PHE A 386 14.08 -3.70 28.72
N GLU A 387 15.24 -4.35 28.67
CA GLU A 387 15.60 -5.43 29.60
C GLU A 387 15.54 -4.98 31.07
N ARG A 388 16.01 -3.76 31.36
CA ARG A 388 16.01 -3.20 32.71
C ARG A 388 14.64 -2.73 33.17
N THR A 389 13.82 -2.21 32.26
CA THR A 389 12.54 -1.56 32.59
C THR A 389 11.33 -2.49 32.46
N GLY A 390 11.41 -3.45 31.54
CA GLY A 390 10.33 -4.36 31.16
C GLY A 390 9.15 -3.66 30.49
N ALA A 391 8.22 -4.46 29.98
CA ALA A 391 6.91 -3.98 29.58
C ALA A 391 6.10 -3.54 30.80
N THR A 392 5.38 -2.43 30.66
CA THR A 392 4.44 -1.92 31.67
C THR A 392 2.99 -2.31 31.34
N ALA A 393 2.12 -2.31 32.35
CA ALA A 393 0.69 -2.57 32.16
C ALA A 393 0.04 -1.53 31.23
N GLU A 394 0.46 -0.26 31.30
CA GLU A 394 -0.06 0.80 30.44
C GLU A 394 0.32 0.56 28.97
N GLN A 395 1.59 0.23 28.68
CA GLN A 395 2.03 -0.09 27.32
C GLN A 395 1.24 -1.26 26.71
N VAL A 396 1.04 -2.34 27.46
CA VAL A 396 0.28 -3.50 27.00
C VAL A 396 -1.20 -3.14 26.81
N ALA A 397 -1.78 -2.29 27.65
CA ALA A 397 -3.16 -1.84 27.50
C ALA A 397 -3.37 -0.99 26.23
N ARG A 398 -2.39 -0.15 25.87
CA ARG A 398 -2.41 0.63 24.62
C ARG A 398 -2.37 -0.27 23.39
N PHE A 399 -1.40 -1.20 23.34
CA PHE A 399 -1.31 -2.20 22.28
C PHE A 399 -2.65 -2.92 22.07
N LYS A 400 -3.24 -3.46 23.15
CA LYS A 400 -4.54 -4.14 23.08
C LYS A 400 -5.65 -3.27 22.49
N SER A 401 -5.73 -2.01 22.94
CA SER A 401 -6.81 -1.10 22.54
C SER A 401 -6.67 -0.68 21.07
N SER A 402 -5.45 -0.36 20.63
CA SER A 402 -5.13 -0.05 19.25
C SER A 402 -5.37 -1.23 18.32
N THR A 403 -4.89 -2.44 18.68
CA THR A 403 -5.10 -3.65 17.86
C THR A 403 -6.57 -4.07 17.82
N GLU A 404 -7.31 -3.98 18.93
CA GLU A 404 -8.75 -4.28 18.94
C GLU A 404 -9.53 -3.31 18.03
N ALA A 405 -9.19 -2.01 18.05
CA ALA A 405 -9.80 -1.04 17.15
C ALA A 405 -9.46 -1.33 15.67
N GLN A 406 -8.22 -1.72 15.36
CA GLN A 406 -7.82 -2.12 14.00
C GLN A 406 -8.66 -3.31 13.50
N VAL A 407 -8.84 -4.33 14.34
CA VAL A 407 -9.69 -5.50 14.02
C VAL A 407 -11.15 -5.10 13.82
N VAL A 408 -11.72 -4.21 14.63
CA VAL A 408 -13.10 -3.74 14.42
C VAL A 408 -13.22 -2.97 13.11
N ASN A 409 -12.25 -2.11 12.79
CA ASN A 409 -12.27 -1.31 11.57
C ASN A 409 -12.08 -2.14 10.30
N SER A 410 -11.34 -3.27 10.34
CA SER A 410 -11.21 -4.16 9.18
C SER A 410 -12.52 -4.84 8.81
N LEU A 411 -13.49 -4.89 9.73
CA LEU A 411 -14.83 -5.45 9.51
C LEU A 411 -15.83 -4.41 8.95
N ALA A 412 -15.37 -3.20 8.58
CA ALA A 412 -16.22 -2.15 8.01
C ALA A 412 -16.65 -2.39 6.55
N SER A 413 -16.15 -3.45 5.93
CA SER A 413 -16.41 -3.80 4.53
C SER A 413 -16.67 -5.29 4.38
N VAL A 414 -17.46 -5.64 3.37
CA VAL A 414 -17.70 -7.00 2.90
C VAL A 414 -16.38 -7.66 2.50
N SER A 415 -15.52 -6.95 1.76
CA SER A 415 -14.19 -7.46 1.39
C SER A 415 -13.34 -7.80 2.62
N GLY A 416 -13.29 -6.93 3.63
CA GLY A 416 -12.55 -7.18 4.87
C GLY A 416 -13.06 -8.40 5.65
N LYS A 417 -14.39 -8.58 5.72
CA LYS A 417 -15.01 -9.78 6.33
C LYS A 417 -14.64 -11.04 5.57
N VAL A 418 -14.77 -11.04 4.24
CA VAL A 418 -14.47 -12.18 3.38
C VAL A 418 -12.99 -12.54 3.46
N SER A 419 -12.07 -11.57 3.32
CA SER A 419 -10.63 -11.82 3.39
C SER A 419 -10.22 -12.43 4.74
N GLN A 420 -10.84 -12.00 5.85
CA GLN A 420 -10.56 -12.61 7.16
C GLN A 420 -11.05 -14.06 7.24
N LEU A 421 -12.28 -14.35 6.76
CA LEU A 421 -12.80 -15.72 6.70
C LEU A 421 -11.93 -16.61 5.80
N ALA A 422 -11.55 -16.11 4.62
CA ALA A 422 -10.73 -16.83 3.64
C ALA A 422 -9.33 -17.15 4.17
N ALA A 423 -8.64 -16.17 4.76
CA ALA A 423 -7.33 -16.38 5.38
C ALA A 423 -7.41 -17.40 6.53
N ASN A 424 -8.41 -17.28 7.40
CA ASN A 424 -8.60 -18.16 8.54
C ASN A 424 -8.92 -19.61 8.12
N GLN A 425 -9.73 -19.78 7.07
CA GLN A 425 -9.98 -21.08 6.48
C GLN A 425 -8.73 -21.67 5.84
N THR A 426 -8.00 -20.90 5.04
CA THR A 426 -6.81 -21.37 4.32
C THR A 426 -5.70 -21.81 5.27
N TYR A 427 -5.34 -20.98 6.27
CA TYR A 427 -4.19 -21.26 7.14
C TYR A 427 -4.51 -22.19 8.31
N TYR A 428 -5.75 -22.18 8.81
CA TYR A 428 -6.10 -22.86 10.06
C TYR A 428 -7.29 -23.82 9.93
N ASN A 429 -7.88 -23.96 8.74
CA ASN A 429 -9.09 -24.75 8.49
C ASN A 429 -10.26 -24.39 9.43
N ASN A 430 -10.32 -23.14 9.86
CA ASN A 430 -11.36 -22.63 10.75
C ASN A 430 -11.63 -21.15 10.41
N PRO A 431 -12.74 -20.81 9.73
CA PRO A 431 -13.07 -19.42 9.41
C PRO A 431 -13.36 -18.57 10.67
N ASN A 432 -13.90 -19.17 11.74
CA ASN A 432 -14.31 -18.48 12.96
C ASN A 432 -13.17 -18.28 13.98
N ARG A 433 -12.08 -17.61 13.59
CA ARG A 433 -10.96 -17.33 14.52
C ARG A 433 -11.01 -15.99 15.21
N LEU A 434 -11.79 -15.03 14.70
CA LEU A 434 -11.89 -13.69 15.26
C LEU A 434 -12.15 -13.68 16.79
N PRO A 435 -13.09 -14.47 17.36
CA PRO A 435 -13.26 -14.52 18.81
C PRO A 435 -12.03 -15.10 19.56
N MET A 436 -11.33 -16.06 18.96
CA MET A 436 -10.14 -16.68 19.53
C MET A 436 -8.95 -15.70 19.54
N GLU A 437 -8.79 -14.95 18.45
CA GLU A 437 -7.79 -13.91 18.26
C GLU A 437 -7.98 -12.77 19.26
N LEU A 438 -9.20 -12.25 19.38
CA LEU A 438 -9.52 -11.21 20.37
C LEU A 438 -9.29 -11.71 21.81
N LYS A 439 -9.59 -12.98 22.10
CA LYS A 439 -9.29 -13.57 23.40
C LYS A 439 -7.79 -13.65 23.65
N ALA A 440 -7.00 -14.09 22.68
CA ALA A 440 -5.55 -14.16 22.79
C ALA A 440 -4.91 -12.78 22.95
N LEU A 441 -5.34 -11.79 22.16
CA LEU A 441 -4.93 -10.39 22.29
C LEU A 441 -5.22 -9.84 23.68
N ARG A 442 -6.46 -10.01 24.17
CA ARG A 442 -6.87 -9.53 25.50
C ARG A 442 -6.14 -10.24 26.64
N ALA A 443 -5.63 -11.45 26.42
CA ALA A 443 -4.90 -12.23 27.41
C ALA A 443 -3.42 -11.80 27.56
N VAL A 444 -2.83 -11.07 26.60
CA VAL A 444 -1.41 -10.66 26.66
C VAL A 444 -1.11 -9.91 27.97
N THR A 445 -0.07 -10.33 28.69
CA THR A 445 0.39 -9.66 29.91
C THR A 445 1.78 -9.05 29.73
N PRO A 446 2.18 -8.09 30.57
CA PRO A 446 3.56 -7.61 30.59
C PRO A 446 4.60 -8.73 30.78
N ALA A 447 4.25 -9.77 31.54
CA ALA A 447 5.11 -10.93 31.75
C ALA A 447 5.32 -11.73 30.44
N ASP A 448 4.30 -11.84 29.60
CA ASP A 448 4.43 -12.49 28.28
C ASP A 448 5.39 -11.72 27.38
N VAL A 449 5.26 -10.39 27.34
CA VAL A 449 6.13 -9.52 26.53
C VAL A 449 7.59 -9.63 27.00
N ASN A 450 7.83 -9.60 28.32
CA ASN A 450 9.16 -9.79 28.89
C ASN A 450 9.72 -11.18 28.59
N ARG A 451 8.88 -12.22 28.64
CA ARG A 451 9.29 -13.59 28.31
C ARG A 451 9.73 -13.71 26.86
N VAL A 452 8.94 -13.21 25.91
CA VAL A 452 9.29 -13.33 24.48
C VAL A 452 10.54 -12.52 24.13
N TYR A 453 10.78 -11.38 24.78
CA TYR A 453 12.07 -10.67 24.66
C TYR A 453 13.24 -11.56 25.07
N ASN A 454 13.15 -12.21 26.24
CA ASN A 454 14.20 -13.13 26.71
C ASN A 454 14.37 -14.36 25.82
N GLN A 455 13.28 -14.84 25.24
CA GLN A 455 13.26 -16.07 24.45
C GLN A 455 13.79 -15.87 23.03
N TYR A 456 13.44 -14.77 22.37
CA TYR A 456 13.70 -14.57 20.93
C TYR A 456 14.70 -13.46 20.60
N ILE A 457 14.96 -12.52 21.52
CA ILE A 457 15.79 -11.34 21.24
C ILE A 457 17.06 -11.32 22.11
N LYS A 458 16.92 -11.44 23.43
CA LYS A 458 18.04 -11.31 24.36
C LYS A 458 19.11 -12.38 24.11
N GLY A 459 20.33 -11.93 23.82
CA GLY A 459 21.47 -12.82 23.53
C GLY A 459 21.26 -13.71 22.31
N LYS A 460 20.27 -13.41 21.45
CA LYS A 460 20.05 -14.12 20.20
C LYS A 460 20.78 -13.44 19.05
N HIS A 461 21.07 -14.23 18.03
CA HIS A 461 21.73 -13.76 16.83
C HIS A 461 20.73 -13.25 15.80
N ALA A 462 21.16 -12.30 15.00
CA ALA A 462 20.35 -11.67 13.96
C ALA A 462 21.05 -11.67 12.60
N VAL A 463 20.26 -11.48 11.55
CA VAL A 463 20.76 -10.93 10.29
C VAL A 463 20.86 -9.42 10.45
N ILE A 464 22.04 -8.88 10.14
CA ILE A 464 22.35 -7.46 10.26
C ILE A 464 22.73 -6.95 8.87
N LEU A 465 21.77 -6.28 8.23
CA LEU A 465 21.91 -5.74 6.89
C LEU A 465 22.35 -4.28 6.94
N SER A 466 23.41 -3.95 6.19
CA SER A 466 23.80 -2.58 5.86
C SER A 466 23.47 -2.28 4.39
N VAL A 467 22.63 -1.28 4.14
CA VAL A 467 22.47 -0.71 2.78
C VAL A 467 23.20 0.62 2.74
N VAL A 468 24.15 0.77 1.81
CA VAL A 468 24.99 1.97 1.73
C VAL A 468 24.87 2.66 0.37
N PRO A 469 25.07 3.99 0.27
CA PRO A 469 25.00 4.69 -1.01
C PRO A 469 26.06 4.20 -2.03
N LYS A 470 25.67 4.13 -3.31
CA LYS A 470 26.60 4.02 -4.44
C LYS A 470 27.60 5.19 -4.39
N GLY A 471 28.88 4.90 -4.58
CA GLY A 471 29.97 5.87 -4.48
C GLY A 471 30.85 5.75 -3.23
N GLY A 472 30.54 4.81 -2.32
CA GLY A 472 31.47 4.36 -1.27
C GLY A 472 31.74 5.34 -0.13
N ALA A 473 30.97 6.43 -0.02
CA ALA A 473 31.14 7.44 1.02
C ALA A 473 30.88 6.92 2.45
N ILE A 474 30.14 5.81 2.58
CA ILE A 474 29.78 5.19 3.86
C ILE A 474 30.08 3.70 3.76
N ALA A 475 30.93 3.19 4.66
CA ALA A 475 31.23 1.76 4.75
C ALA A 475 30.06 0.99 5.41
N PRO A 476 29.87 -0.30 5.09
CA PRO A 476 28.96 -1.15 5.84
C PRO A 476 29.39 -1.24 7.30
N LEU A 477 28.44 -1.56 8.18
CA LEU A 477 28.66 -1.66 9.62
C LEU A 477 29.82 -2.61 9.99
N LYS A 478 29.88 -3.78 9.34
CA LYS A 478 30.97 -4.76 9.44
C LYS A 478 31.16 -5.48 8.10
N PRO A 479 32.31 -6.14 7.88
CA PRO A 479 32.51 -6.99 6.71
C PRO A 479 31.46 -8.11 6.66
N ASP A 480 30.99 -8.39 5.44
CA ASP A 480 30.08 -9.50 5.17
C ASP A 480 30.73 -10.82 5.63
N ASN A 481 29.98 -11.64 6.37
CA ASN A 481 30.52 -12.82 7.05
C ASN A 481 29.71 -14.11 6.81
N PHE A 482 28.76 -14.06 5.88
CA PHE A 482 27.84 -15.14 5.60
C PHE A 482 27.66 -15.39 4.11
N THR A 483 27.74 -16.67 3.75
CA THR A 483 27.31 -17.21 2.45
C THR A 483 26.50 -18.45 2.75
N ALA A 484 25.33 -18.60 2.12
CA ALA A 484 24.51 -19.79 2.31
C ALA A 484 25.24 -21.04 1.77
N SER A 485 25.40 -22.07 2.61
CA SER A 485 25.92 -23.36 2.18
C SER A 485 24.81 -24.20 1.55
N LYS A 486 25.14 -24.88 0.44
CA LYS A 486 24.27 -25.88 -0.21
C LYS A 486 24.48 -27.28 0.37
N ASP A 487 25.42 -27.45 1.29
CA ASP A 487 25.79 -28.74 1.84
C ASP A 487 24.63 -29.36 2.62
N GLY A 488 24.40 -30.65 2.39
CA GLY A 488 23.32 -31.39 3.06
C GLY A 488 21.91 -31.07 2.54
N TYR A 489 21.74 -30.14 1.59
CA TYR A 489 20.44 -29.94 0.94
C TYR A 489 20.06 -31.16 0.11
N LYS A 490 18.83 -31.62 0.32
CA LYS A 490 18.19 -32.67 -0.49
C LYS A 490 16.89 -32.12 -1.04
N ALA A 491 16.75 -32.11 -2.35
CA ALA A 491 15.51 -31.67 -2.98
C ALA A 491 14.35 -32.56 -2.53
N PRO A 492 13.23 -32.00 -2.05
CA PRO A 492 12.03 -32.78 -1.80
C PRO A 492 11.42 -33.23 -3.14
N ASN A 493 10.52 -34.21 -3.08
CA ASN A 493 9.64 -34.47 -4.20
C ASN A 493 8.61 -33.32 -4.29
N TYR A 494 8.69 -32.51 -5.35
CA TYR A 494 7.78 -31.39 -5.59
C TYR A 494 6.38 -31.84 -6.06
N GLY A 495 6.22 -33.10 -6.46
CA GLY A 495 4.94 -33.71 -6.82
C GLY A 495 4.52 -33.50 -8.28
N TYR A 496 5.46 -33.22 -9.19
CA TYR A 496 5.18 -33.01 -10.62
C TYR A 496 5.14 -34.30 -11.45
N GLU A 497 5.56 -35.43 -10.90
CA GLU A 497 5.55 -36.71 -11.62
C GLU A 497 4.13 -37.25 -11.81
N GLY A 498 3.79 -37.65 -13.05
CA GLY A 498 2.52 -38.32 -13.36
C GLY A 498 1.29 -37.39 -13.41
N LEU A 499 1.47 -36.07 -13.37
CA LEU A 499 0.37 -35.12 -13.51
C LEU A 499 -0.28 -35.25 -14.89
N THR A 500 -1.60 -35.36 -14.93
CA THR A 500 -2.38 -35.49 -16.17
C THR A 500 -3.50 -34.45 -16.17
N TYR A 501 -3.62 -33.69 -17.25
CA TYR A 501 -4.75 -32.79 -17.42
C TYR A 501 -6.01 -33.57 -17.76
N THR A 502 -7.04 -33.44 -16.92
CA THR A 502 -8.38 -33.96 -17.20
C THR A 502 -9.31 -32.77 -17.34
N LYS A 503 -9.67 -32.46 -18.58
CA LYS A 503 -10.59 -31.35 -18.86
C LYS A 503 -11.96 -31.61 -18.22
N PRO A 504 -12.51 -30.67 -17.43
CA PRO A 504 -13.84 -30.84 -16.85
C PRO A 504 -14.92 -30.96 -17.94
N THR A 505 -16.00 -31.67 -17.64
CA THR A 505 -17.18 -31.75 -18.51
C THR A 505 -18.41 -31.24 -17.76
N ASP A 506 -18.99 -30.15 -18.23
CA ASP A 506 -20.20 -29.57 -17.66
C ASP A 506 -21.47 -30.20 -18.20
N ASN A 507 -22.55 -30.07 -17.43
CA ASN A 507 -23.91 -30.38 -17.87
C ASN A 507 -24.67 -29.14 -18.38
N PHE A 508 -23.97 -28.03 -18.62
CA PHE A 508 -24.49 -26.79 -19.18
C PHE A 508 -23.50 -26.19 -20.19
N ASP A 509 -23.95 -25.26 -21.01
CA ASP A 509 -23.09 -24.55 -21.97
C ASP A 509 -22.32 -23.40 -21.27
N ARG A 510 -21.04 -23.63 -20.98
CA ARG A 510 -20.16 -22.65 -20.32
C ARG A 510 -19.80 -21.46 -21.21
N THR A 511 -19.92 -21.59 -22.53
CA THR A 511 -19.65 -20.48 -23.47
C THR A 511 -20.68 -19.36 -23.35
N LYS A 512 -21.82 -19.63 -22.70
CA LYS A 512 -22.86 -18.63 -22.43
C LYS A 512 -22.51 -17.83 -21.18
N GLN A 513 -22.00 -16.63 -21.38
CA GLN A 513 -21.83 -15.64 -20.32
C GLN A 513 -23.15 -15.43 -19.56
N PRO A 514 -23.15 -15.48 -18.22
CA PRO A 514 -24.31 -15.13 -17.41
C PRO A 514 -24.78 -13.71 -17.68
N LYS A 515 -26.10 -13.51 -17.70
CA LYS A 515 -26.67 -12.16 -17.74
C LYS A 515 -26.81 -11.66 -16.31
N GLY A 516 -26.24 -10.49 -16.02
CA GLY A 516 -26.46 -9.80 -14.76
C GLY A 516 -27.95 -9.52 -14.54
N GLY A 517 -28.38 -9.54 -13.27
CA GLY A 517 -29.72 -9.08 -12.89
C GLY A 517 -29.87 -7.56 -13.05
N THR A 518 -30.99 -6.99 -12.60
CA THR A 518 -31.19 -5.54 -12.58
C THR A 518 -30.13 -4.87 -11.69
N ALA A 519 -29.42 -3.88 -12.24
CA ALA A 519 -28.40 -3.15 -11.49
C ALA A 519 -29.03 -2.44 -10.28
N PRO A 520 -28.42 -2.55 -9.08
CA PRO A 520 -28.91 -1.88 -7.90
C PRO A 520 -28.74 -0.36 -8.04
N LEU A 521 -29.79 0.40 -7.73
CA LEU A 521 -29.70 1.84 -7.60
C LEU A 521 -29.09 2.16 -6.23
N VAL A 522 -27.94 2.84 -6.22
CA VAL A 522 -27.38 3.38 -4.99
C VAL A 522 -28.32 4.47 -4.47
N GLN A 523 -28.90 4.22 -3.30
CA GLN A 523 -29.65 5.24 -2.59
C GLN A 523 -28.69 6.07 -1.76
N VAL A 524 -28.74 7.40 -1.92
CA VAL A 524 -28.06 8.32 -1.02
C VAL A 524 -28.58 8.06 0.38
N PRO A 525 -27.70 7.81 1.38
CA PRO A 525 -28.15 7.52 2.74
C PRO A 525 -29.00 8.68 3.27
N VAL A 526 -29.89 8.39 4.21
CA VAL A 526 -30.62 9.46 4.91
C VAL A 526 -29.59 10.31 5.66
N VAL A 527 -29.42 11.55 5.21
CA VAL A 527 -28.50 12.52 5.80
C VAL A 527 -29.25 13.54 6.62
N TRP A 528 -28.64 13.96 7.72
CA TRP A 528 -29.01 15.18 8.42
C TRP A 528 -28.02 16.29 8.08
N GLN A 529 -28.50 17.53 8.12
CA GLN A 529 -27.67 18.73 7.97
C GLN A 529 -27.91 19.66 9.16
N SER A 530 -26.87 20.34 9.59
CA SER A 530 -26.95 21.35 10.64
C SER A 530 -25.92 22.45 10.38
N LYS A 531 -26.06 23.57 11.07
CA LYS A 531 -25.11 24.68 11.06
C LYS A 531 -24.95 25.18 12.47
N LEU A 532 -23.70 25.32 12.92
CA LEU A 532 -23.39 25.95 14.20
C LEU A 532 -23.48 27.48 14.07
N ASP A 533 -23.66 28.18 15.19
CA ASP A 533 -23.81 29.65 15.23
C ASP A 533 -22.60 30.38 14.65
N ASN A 534 -21.41 29.77 14.77
CA ASN A 534 -20.17 30.29 14.18
C ASN A 534 -20.00 29.99 12.68
N GLY A 535 -21.03 29.47 12.02
CA GLY A 535 -21.04 29.27 10.58
C GLY A 535 -20.53 27.90 10.10
N LEU A 536 -20.01 27.05 10.99
CA LEU A 536 -19.55 25.71 10.62
C LEU A 536 -20.74 24.86 10.13
N ARG A 537 -20.64 24.34 8.91
CA ARG A 537 -21.64 23.44 8.32
C ARG A 537 -21.36 22.01 8.74
N LEU A 538 -22.41 21.30 9.13
CA LEU A 538 -22.37 19.90 9.54
C LEU A 538 -23.26 19.05 8.64
N MET A 539 -22.80 17.86 8.27
CA MET A 539 -23.61 16.84 7.60
C MET A 539 -23.26 15.46 8.14
N GLY A 540 -24.23 14.56 8.27
CA GLY A 540 -23.90 13.19 8.62
C GLY A 540 -25.01 12.18 8.38
N ASN A 541 -24.66 10.92 8.56
CA ASN A 541 -25.57 9.78 8.50
C ASN A 541 -25.28 8.80 9.65
N ARG A 542 -26.32 8.11 10.12
CA ARG A 542 -26.15 7.04 11.11
C ARG A 542 -25.89 5.72 10.39
N ASN A 543 -24.88 4.96 10.82
CA ASN A 543 -24.57 3.60 10.34
C ASN A 543 -24.23 2.70 11.53
N THR A 544 -24.95 1.60 11.72
CA THR A 544 -24.78 0.69 12.88
C THR A 544 -24.06 -0.62 12.55
N GLU A 545 -23.43 -0.72 11.38
CA GLU A 545 -22.76 -1.94 10.91
C GLU A 545 -21.60 -2.37 11.84
N ILE A 546 -20.79 -1.40 12.25
CA ILE A 546 -19.72 -1.57 13.24
C ILE A 546 -19.81 -0.47 14.31
N PRO A 547 -19.36 -0.71 15.55
CA PRO A 547 -19.49 0.24 16.66
C PRO A 547 -18.41 1.33 16.59
N THR A 548 -18.39 2.10 15.52
CA THR A 548 -17.41 3.16 15.26
C THR A 548 -18.06 4.43 14.75
N ALA A 549 -17.33 5.55 14.86
CA ALA A 549 -17.65 6.82 14.24
C ALA A 549 -16.43 7.37 13.51
N THR A 550 -16.66 7.87 12.29
CA THR A 550 -15.67 8.52 11.43
C THR A 550 -16.12 9.95 11.17
N MET A 551 -15.20 10.90 11.30
CA MET A 551 -15.44 12.30 10.93
C MET A 551 -14.32 12.85 10.07
N LEU A 552 -14.69 13.79 9.22
CA LEU A 552 -13.77 14.55 8.39
C LEU A 552 -14.15 16.03 8.50
N LEU A 553 -13.30 16.81 9.19
CA LEU A 553 -13.37 18.27 9.18
C LEU A 553 -12.46 18.78 8.08
N THR A 554 -13.01 19.51 7.12
CA THR A 554 -12.27 20.16 6.05
C THR A 554 -12.22 21.66 6.29
N ILE A 555 -11.02 22.24 6.22
CA ILE A 555 -10.74 23.66 6.35
C ILE A 555 -10.19 24.13 5.02
N ARG A 556 -10.90 25.00 4.28
CA ARG A 556 -10.43 25.45 2.96
C ARG A 556 -9.18 26.32 3.07
N GLY A 557 -8.30 26.19 2.09
CA GLY A 557 -7.13 27.04 1.91
C GLY A 557 -5.84 26.29 1.63
N GLY A 558 -5.50 25.27 2.43
CA GLY A 558 -4.36 24.36 2.17
C GLY A 558 -3.09 25.07 1.67
N ARG A 559 -2.44 24.47 0.67
CA ARG A 559 -1.30 25.05 -0.07
C ARG A 559 -1.68 26.31 -0.86
N ARG A 560 -2.93 26.45 -1.33
CA ARG A 560 -3.37 27.65 -2.08
C ARG A 560 -3.15 28.95 -1.31
N LEU A 561 -3.30 28.93 0.02
CA LEU A 561 -3.03 30.09 0.87
C LEU A 561 -1.57 30.55 0.83
N GLU A 562 -0.63 29.68 0.46
CA GLU A 562 0.78 30.05 0.33
C GLU A 562 1.01 30.98 -0.88
N GLN A 563 0.03 31.15 -1.79
CA GLN A 563 0.06 32.19 -2.82
C GLN A 563 0.19 33.61 -2.23
N LEU A 564 -0.35 33.84 -1.03
CA LEU A 564 -0.26 35.13 -0.33
C LEU A 564 1.17 35.46 0.12
N ASN A 565 2.02 34.45 0.29
CA ASN A 565 3.44 34.61 0.56
C ASN A 565 4.24 33.40 0.06
N ARG A 566 4.58 33.41 -1.23
CA ARG A 566 5.25 32.28 -1.90
C ARG A 566 6.63 31.95 -1.35
N ASN A 567 7.28 32.90 -0.66
CA ASN A 567 8.56 32.66 0.01
C ASN A 567 8.44 31.70 1.21
N GLN A 568 7.21 31.36 1.61
CA GLN A 568 6.89 30.40 2.66
C GLN A 568 6.25 29.13 2.11
N ALA A 569 6.49 28.78 0.83
CA ALA A 569 5.98 27.52 0.27
C ALA A 569 6.39 26.32 1.14
N GLY A 570 5.43 25.46 1.47
CA GLY A 570 5.55 24.34 2.42
C GLY A 570 5.04 24.64 3.84
N ILE A 571 4.63 25.87 4.15
CA ILE A 571 4.12 26.26 5.47
C ILE A 571 2.80 25.56 5.84
N ALA A 572 1.91 25.27 4.88
CA ALA A 572 0.67 24.55 5.15
C ALA A 572 0.97 23.12 5.62
N SER A 573 1.90 22.43 4.93
CA SER A 573 2.39 21.10 5.29
C SER A 573 3.07 21.09 6.66
N LEU A 574 3.94 22.07 6.95
CA LEU A 574 4.57 22.21 8.27
C LEU A 574 3.56 22.51 9.38
N THR A 575 2.56 23.36 9.13
CA THR A 575 1.51 23.68 10.09
C THR A 575 0.69 22.44 10.43
N ALA A 576 0.27 21.67 9.42
CA ALA A 576 -0.42 20.40 9.64
C ALA A 576 0.44 19.40 10.42
N ALA A 577 1.74 19.28 10.10
CA ALA A 577 2.67 18.43 10.85
C ALA A 577 2.77 18.85 12.32
N MET A 578 2.88 20.16 12.58
CA MET A 578 2.91 20.72 13.93
C MET A 578 1.61 20.49 14.71
N LEU A 579 0.44 20.51 14.07
CA LEU A 579 -0.83 20.17 14.71
C LEU A 579 -0.91 18.69 15.15
N ASN A 580 -0.08 17.80 14.61
CA ASN A 580 0.03 16.42 15.07
C ASN A 580 1.00 16.24 16.26
N GLU A 581 1.59 17.33 16.77
CA GLU A 581 2.49 17.32 17.93
C GLU A 581 1.72 17.58 19.25
N GLY A 582 2.35 18.24 20.22
CA GLY A 582 1.76 18.50 21.54
C GLY A 582 0.67 19.57 21.53
N THR A 583 -0.20 19.51 22.55
CA THR A 583 -1.21 20.51 22.87
C THR A 583 -0.84 21.23 24.16
N GLU A 584 -1.53 22.32 24.52
CA GLU A 584 -1.30 23.02 25.79
C GLU A 584 -1.35 22.05 26.98
N LYS A 585 -2.30 21.10 26.95
CA LYS A 585 -2.49 20.10 28.01
C LYS A 585 -1.58 18.87 27.91
N TYR A 586 -1.22 18.41 26.71
CA TYR A 586 -0.53 17.13 26.51
C TYR A 586 0.78 17.32 25.75
N THR A 587 1.86 16.66 26.18
CA THR A 587 3.01 16.47 25.27
C THR A 587 2.60 15.61 24.08
N ALA A 588 3.41 15.62 23.00
CA ALA A 588 3.14 14.78 21.84
C ALA A 588 3.06 13.28 22.20
N GLU A 589 3.91 12.82 23.12
CA GLU A 589 3.92 11.44 23.63
C GLU A 589 2.67 11.13 24.45
N GLN A 590 2.27 12.03 25.35
CA GLN A 590 1.04 11.87 26.14
C GLN A 590 -0.20 11.86 25.26
N PHE A 591 -0.30 12.78 24.28
CA PHE A 591 -1.43 12.83 23.36
C PHE A 591 -1.54 11.54 22.53
N SER A 592 -0.42 11.04 22.01
CA SER A 592 -0.39 9.73 21.33
C SER A 592 -0.84 8.61 22.26
N SER A 593 -0.34 8.59 23.51
CA SER A 593 -0.71 7.58 24.51
C SER A 593 -2.21 7.58 24.79
N GLU A 594 -2.84 8.75 24.92
CA GLU A 594 -4.29 8.85 25.13
C GLU A 594 -5.09 8.38 23.91
N LEU A 595 -4.65 8.67 22.69
CA LEU A 595 -5.29 8.12 21.48
C LEU A 595 -5.18 6.60 21.41
N ASP A 596 -4.00 6.04 21.68
CA ASP A 596 -3.74 4.61 21.63
C ASP A 596 -4.59 3.86 22.69
N LYS A 597 -4.73 4.40 23.90
CA LYS A 597 -5.64 3.86 24.95
C LYS A 597 -7.08 3.78 24.49
N LEU A 598 -7.51 4.71 23.63
CA LEU A 598 -8.87 4.77 23.11
C LEU A 598 -9.04 3.97 21.80
N GLY A 599 -7.95 3.45 21.22
CA GLY A 599 -7.96 2.91 19.86
C GLY A 599 -8.47 3.94 18.84
N SER A 600 -8.19 5.22 19.09
CA SER A 600 -8.68 6.35 18.29
C SER A 600 -7.60 6.92 17.40
N ALA A 601 -7.99 7.48 16.27
CA ALA A 601 -7.10 8.24 15.41
C ALA A 601 -7.62 9.67 15.25
N ILE A 602 -6.73 10.64 15.45
CA ILE A 602 -6.92 12.02 14.98
C ILE A 602 -5.70 12.32 14.13
N ARG A 603 -5.87 12.79 12.90
CA ARG A 603 -4.77 13.10 11.98
C ARG A 603 -5.07 14.38 11.23
N VAL A 604 -4.08 15.26 11.15
CA VAL A 604 -4.17 16.51 10.38
C VAL A 604 -3.25 16.41 9.18
N SER A 605 -3.75 16.75 8.00
CA SER A 605 -2.97 16.79 6.76
C SER A 605 -3.35 18.01 5.94
N ALA A 606 -2.38 18.60 5.24
CA ALA A 606 -2.62 19.64 4.25
C ALA A 606 -2.60 19.03 2.84
N GLY A 607 -3.60 19.39 2.04
CA GLY A 607 -3.63 19.21 0.60
C GLY A 607 -3.52 20.54 -0.13
N ASP A 608 -3.78 20.53 -1.43
CA ASP A 608 -3.63 21.73 -2.25
C ASP A 608 -4.68 22.80 -1.88
N ASP A 609 -5.94 22.42 -1.77
CA ASP A 609 -7.06 23.35 -1.56
C ASP A 609 -7.60 23.36 -0.12
N ASN A 610 -7.11 22.48 0.77
CA ASN A 610 -7.64 22.35 2.12
C ASN A 610 -6.63 21.76 3.12
N THR A 611 -6.94 21.93 4.40
CA THR A 611 -6.43 21.11 5.51
C THR A 611 -7.56 20.22 5.99
N THR A 612 -7.29 18.92 6.16
CA THR A 612 -8.26 17.94 6.65
C THR A 612 -7.87 17.45 8.04
N VAL A 613 -8.85 17.37 8.94
CA VAL A 613 -8.74 16.68 10.23
C VAL A 613 -9.60 15.42 10.15
N TYR A 614 -8.93 14.27 10.02
CA TYR A 614 -9.56 12.96 10.05
C TYR A 614 -9.67 12.46 11.49
N VAL A 615 -10.84 11.96 11.86
CA VAL A 615 -11.12 11.39 13.18
C VAL A 615 -11.78 10.02 13.04
N GLN A 616 -11.30 9.05 13.79
CA GLN A 616 -11.90 7.73 13.91
C GLN A 616 -11.89 7.28 15.38
N SER A 617 -13.01 6.74 15.85
CA SER A 617 -13.16 6.25 17.22
C SER A 617 -14.12 5.07 17.29
N LEU A 618 -13.92 4.19 18.27
CA LEU A 618 -14.96 3.27 18.71
C LEU A 618 -16.07 4.07 19.37
N THR A 619 -17.35 3.76 19.12
CA THR A 619 -18.51 4.51 19.64
C THR A 619 -18.43 4.73 21.16
N LYS A 620 -18.01 3.70 21.91
CA LYS A 620 -17.84 3.76 23.37
C LYS A 620 -16.81 4.80 23.85
N ASN A 621 -15.85 5.16 23.00
CA ASN A 621 -14.74 6.07 23.30
C ASN A 621 -14.94 7.47 22.71
N LEU A 622 -16.00 7.68 21.92
CA LEU A 622 -16.22 8.91 21.17
C LEU A 622 -16.16 10.19 22.03
N PRO A 623 -16.78 10.27 23.24
CA PRO A 623 -16.68 11.46 24.07
C PRO A 623 -15.23 11.83 24.45
N ALA A 624 -14.42 10.82 24.79
CA ALA A 624 -13.01 11.03 25.14
C ALA A 624 -12.19 11.44 23.91
N THR A 625 -12.50 10.87 22.74
CA THR A 625 -11.88 11.28 21.47
C THR A 625 -12.23 12.74 21.12
N MET A 626 -13.46 13.21 21.39
CA MET A 626 -13.84 14.60 21.11
C MET A 626 -13.10 15.59 21.99
N ALA A 627 -12.86 15.25 23.26
CA ALA A 627 -12.00 16.05 24.13
C ALA A 627 -10.56 16.15 23.59
N LEU A 628 -10.02 15.08 23.00
CA LEU A 628 -8.69 15.14 22.34
C LEU A 628 -8.73 15.94 21.04
N LEU A 629 -9.81 15.87 20.27
CA LEU A 629 -10.00 16.67 19.07
C LEU A 629 -10.01 18.17 19.37
N GLU A 630 -10.75 18.57 20.40
CA GLU A 630 -10.75 19.94 20.91
C GLU A 630 -9.31 20.42 21.23
N GLN A 631 -8.57 19.61 21.97
CA GLN A 631 -7.19 19.94 22.34
C GLN A 631 -6.28 20.10 21.14
N ARG A 632 -6.37 19.23 20.14
CA ARG A 632 -5.54 19.32 18.93
C ARG A 632 -5.91 20.51 18.06
N LEU A 633 -7.20 20.76 17.89
CA LEU A 633 -7.69 21.78 16.96
C LEU A 633 -7.58 23.18 17.54
N LEU A 634 -7.92 23.36 18.82
CA LEU A 634 -8.09 24.68 19.44
C LEU A 634 -6.97 25.05 20.43
N HIS A 635 -6.22 24.07 20.92
CA HIS A 635 -5.15 24.28 21.91
C HIS A 635 -3.79 23.69 21.49
N PRO A 636 -3.31 23.90 20.24
CA PRO A 636 -2.00 23.41 19.84
C PRO A 636 -0.89 24.17 20.56
N ARG A 637 0.14 23.44 21.02
CA ARG A 637 1.23 24.06 21.79
C ARG A 637 2.23 24.80 20.90
N PHE A 638 2.52 24.25 19.73
CA PHE A 638 3.54 24.73 18.81
C PHE A 638 4.91 24.95 19.50
N ASP A 639 5.54 23.86 19.92
CA ASP A 639 6.85 23.83 20.57
C ASP A 639 8.02 24.01 19.58
N GLU A 640 9.04 24.78 19.96
CA GLU A 640 10.24 25.04 19.13
C GLU A 640 11.05 23.77 18.82
N ALA A 641 11.18 22.87 19.79
CA ALA A 641 11.93 21.63 19.59
C ALA A 641 11.27 20.69 18.58
N ASP A 642 9.93 20.62 18.60
CA ASP A 642 9.16 19.85 17.63
C ASP A 642 9.23 20.49 16.24
N PHE A 643 9.13 21.81 16.17
CA PHE A 643 9.30 22.56 14.92
C PHE A 643 10.68 22.33 14.29
N ALA A 644 11.75 22.47 15.07
CA ALA A 644 13.11 22.23 14.58
C ALA A 644 13.30 20.80 14.04
N ARG A 645 12.72 19.80 14.72
CA ARG A 645 12.75 18.40 14.28
C ARG A 645 11.96 18.21 12.98
N LEU A 646 10.72 18.68 12.92
CA LEU A 646 9.84 18.53 11.75
C LEU A 646 10.39 19.30 10.53
N LYS A 647 10.89 20.51 10.72
CA LYS A 647 11.56 21.30 9.68
C LYS A 647 12.79 20.57 9.13
N LYS A 648 13.62 20.00 9.99
CA LYS A 648 14.78 19.20 9.55
C LYS A 648 14.36 17.95 8.79
N GLN A 649 13.34 17.23 9.26
CA GLN A 649 12.79 16.08 8.56
C GLN A 649 12.21 16.46 7.18
N ALA A 650 11.52 17.60 7.08
CA ALA A 650 11.01 18.13 5.82
C ALA A 650 12.15 18.46 4.84
N LEU A 651 13.21 19.13 5.30
CA LEU A 651 14.38 19.45 4.47
C LEU A 651 15.10 18.20 3.97
N GLU A 652 15.27 17.20 4.83
CA GLU A 652 15.85 15.91 4.41
C GLU A 652 14.94 15.15 3.45
N GLY A 653 13.63 15.23 3.64
CA GLY A 653 12.63 14.70 2.71
C GLY A 653 12.75 15.34 1.33
N ILE A 654 12.82 16.67 1.25
CA ILE A 654 13.02 17.44 0.02
C ILE A 654 14.33 17.04 -0.65
N ALA A 655 15.42 16.97 0.11
CA ALA A 655 16.73 16.63 -0.43
C ALA A 655 16.84 15.16 -0.87
N ASN A 656 15.94 14.28 -0.40
CA ASN A 656 15.84 12.89 -0.87
C ASN A 656 15.10 12.76 -2.21
N GLN A 657 14.24 13.72 -2.58
CA GLN A 657 13.38 13.62 -3.77
C GLN A 657 14.18 13.47 -5.07
N VAL A 658 15.38 14.06 -5.17
CA VAL A 658 16.27 13.99 -6.35
C VAL A 658 16.78 12.58 -6.66
N THR A 659 16.64 11.64 -5.71
CA THR A 659 16.98 10.23 -5.95
C THR A 659 15.89 9.49 -6.72
N GLN A 660 14.66 10.02 -6.77
CA GLN A 660 13.47 9.34 -7.29
C GLN A 660 13.00 9.95 -8.63
N PRO A 661 13.13 9.23 -9.77
CA PRO A 661 12.72 9.72 -11.09
C PRO A 661 11.26 10.18 -11.16
N VAL A 662 10.35 9.44 -10.50
CA VAL A 662 8.91 9.73 -10.45
C VAL A 662 8.64 11.12 -9.87
N LEU A 663 9.34 11.49 -8.79
CA LEU A 663 9.16 12.79 -8.14
C LEU A 663 9.72 13.94 -8.98
N ILE A 664 10.84 13.70 -9.67
CA ILE A 664 11.41 14.66 -10.62
C ILE A 664 10.42 14.90 -11.77
N ALA A 665 9.85 13.83 -12.34
CA ALA A 665 8.88 13.94 -13.44
C ALA A 665 7.64 14.74 -13.04
N ASN A 666 7.06 14.46 -11.86
CA ASN A 666 5.89 15.18 -11.37
C ASN A 666 6.20 16.66 -11.10
N LYS A 667 7.29 16.97 -10.40
CA LYS A 667 7.72 18.35 -10.11
C LYS A 667 7.97 19.15 -11.40
N THR A 668 8.66 18.54 -12.37
CA THR A 668 8.94 19.18 -13.66
C THR A 668 7.66 19.42 -14.44
N PHE A 669 6.73 18.46 -14.45
CA PHE A 669 5.44 18.62 -15.10
C PHE A 669 4.61 19.75 -14.46
N ASP A 670 4.47 19.76 -13.13
CA ASP A 670 3.74 20.82 -12.40
C ASP A 670 4.33 22.22 -12.67
N ARG A 671 5.66 22.34 -12.72
CA ARG A 671 6.36 23.60 -13.04
C ARG A 671 6.09 24.09 -14.47
N LEU A 672 5.84 23.18 -15.41
CA LEU A 672 5.56 23.51 -16.81
C LEU A 672 4.09 23.85 -17.04
N VAL A 673 3.16 23.10 -16.44
CA VAL A 673 1.72 23.29 -16.68
C VAL A 673 1.14 24.47 -15.93
N TYR A 674 1.67 24.81 -14.75
CA TYR A 674 1.25 25.99 -14.00
C TYR A 674 2.14 27.19 -14.30
N ASN A 675 1.58 28.40 -14.19
CA ASN A 675 2.35 29.63 -14.28
C ASN A 675 3.45 29.63 -13.20
N PRO A 676 4.72 29.99 -13.50
CA PRO A 676 5.76 30.13 -12.49
C PRO A 676 5.44 31.13 -11.36
N ALA A 677 4.41 31.97 -11.50
CA ALA A 677 3.87 32.84 -10.46
C ALA A 677 2.82 32.16 -9.56
N ASP A 678 2.25 31.02 -9.98
CA ASP A 678 1.29 30.23 -9.21
C ASP A 678 2.03 29.36 -8.18
N ILE A 679 1.49 29.24 -6.97
CA ILE A 679 1.99 28.33 -5.95
C ILE A 679 1.94 26.87 -6.39
N MET A 680 1.02 26.50 -7.28
CA MET A 680 0.90 25.14 -7.80
C MET A 680 2.12 24.70 -8.62
N SER A 681 2.94 25.65 -9.10
CA SER A 681 4.22 25.36 -9.77
C SER A 681 5.36 25.00 -8.80
N VAL A 682 5.16 25.12 -7.48
CA VAL A 682 6.18 24.90 -6.43
C VAL A 682 5.76 23.74 -5.54
N PRO A 683 6.52 22.63 -5.42
CA PRO A 683 6.11 21.42 -4.69
C PRO A 683 5.39 21.69 -3.36
N SER A 684 4.37 20.90 -3.01
CA SER A 684 3.60 21.04 -1.77
C SER A 684 4.42 20.87 -0.49
N SER A 685 5.59 20.23 -0.58
CA SER A 685 6.60 20.17 0.49
C SER A 685 7.36 21.47 0.69
N GLY A 686 7.23 22.44 -0.22
CA GLY A 686 8.12 23.57 -0.37
C GLY A 686 9.45 23.19 -1.02
N THR A 687 10.37 24.16 -1.05
CA THR A 687 11.75 23.99 -1.49
C THR A 687 12.70 24.07 -0.30
N ALA A 688 13.96 23.66 -0.47
CA ALA A 688 14.95 23.82 0.59
C ALA A 688 15.12 25.29 1.03
N ALA A 689 15.00 26.24 0.08
CA ALA A 689 15.07 27.66 0.36
C ALA A 689 13.87 28.17 1.18
N THR A 690 12.64 27.85 0.75
CA THR A 690 11.42 28.32 1.43
C THR A 690 11.23 27.64 2.78
N VAL A 691 11.41 26.32 2.86
CA VAL A 691 11.33 25.59 4.13
C VAL A 691 12.44 26.04 5.08
N GLY A 692 13.64 26.31 4.56
CA GLY A 692 14.77 26.83 5.32
C GLY A 692 14.49 28.19 5.96
N SER A 693 13.66 29.04 5.35
CA SER A 693 13.34 30.39 5.87
C SER A 693 12.15 30.42 6.83
N ILE A 694 11.21 29.46 6.75
CA ILE A 694 10.02 29.41 7.64
C ILE A 694 10.45 29.33 9.11
N THR A 695 9.81 30.13 9.97
CA THR A 695 9.99 30.13 11.43
C THR A 695 8.75 29.56 12.14
N LEU A 696 8.88 29.24 13.42
CA LEU A 696 7.73 28.84 14.24
C LEU A 696 6.68 29.96 14.35
N ALA A 697 7.11 31.22 14.36
CA ALA A 697 6.21 32.37 14.38
C ALA A 697 5.34 32.42 13.12
N ASP A 698 5.91 32.09 11.96
CA ASP A 698 5.16 31.99 10.70
C ASP A 698 4.10 30.89 10.76
N VAL A 699 4.44 29.71 11.28
CA VAL A 699 3.48 28.60 11.46
C VAL A 699 2.33 29.01 12.38
N LYS A 700 2.64 29.65 13.51
CA LYS A 700 1.63 30.16 14.45
C LYS A 700 0.73 31.19 13.76
N LYS A 701 1.31 32.10 12.99
CA LYS A 701 0.58 33.12 12.24
C LYS A 701 -0.32 32.49 11.18
N PHE A 702 0.18 31.53 10.39
CA PHE A 702 -0.60 30.82 9.37
C PHE A 702 -1.82 30.11 9.99
N TYR A 703 -1.64 29.42 11.12
CA TYR A 703 -2.75 28.84 11.88
C TYR A 703 -3.75 29.92 12.37
N GLN A 704 -3.24 30.98 12.98
CA GLN A 704 -4.05 32.09 13.50
C GLN A 704 -4.81 32.85 12.43
N ASP A 705 -4.30 32.97 11.21
CA ASP A 705 -4.98 33.70 10.14
C ASP A 705 -6.04 32.83 9.45
N TYR A 706 -5.74 31.54 9.22
CA TYR A 706 -6.47 30.77 8.21
C TYR A 706 -7.31 29.60 8.73
N TYR A 707 -7.13 29.17 9.98
CA TYR A 707 -7.95 28.09 10.56
C TYR A 707 -9.21 28.69 11.20
N ALA A 708 -10.35 28.62 10.50
CA ALA A 708 -11.61 29.21 10.95
C ALA A 708 -12.85 28.38 10.57
N PRO A 709 -13.95 28.43 11.35
CA PRO A 709 -15.15 27.63 11.11
C PRO A 709 -15.93 28.07 9.86
N ASN A 710 -15.90 29.36 9.51
CA ASN A 710 -16.68 29.92 8.40
C ASN A 710 -16.11 29.62 7.00
N VAL A 711 -14.92 29.02 6.92
CA VAL A 711 -14.34 28.43 5.70
C VAL A 711 -14.24 26.91 5.78
N SER A 712 -14.94 26.32 6.76
CA SER A 712 -14.85 24.90 7.09
C SER A 712 -16.20 24.20 7.04
N TYR A 713 -16.15 22.88 6.97
CA TYR A 713 -17.31 22.00 7.16
C TYR A 713 -16.87 20.67 7.74
N LEU A 714 -17.76 20.03 8.50
CA LEU A 714 -17.53 18.74 9.12
C LEU A 714 -18.57 17.75 8.66
N VAL A 715 -18.10 16.56 8.28
CA VAL A 715 -18.97 15.42 7.99
C VAL A 715 -18.73 14.28 8.97
N ALA A 716 -19.79 13.54 9.28
CA ALA A 716 -19.75 12.46 10.26
C ALA A 716 -20.60 11.26 9.83
N THR A 717 -20.07 10.05 10.03
CA THR A 717 -20.78 8.80 9.79
C THR A 717 -20.41 7.75 10.82
N GLY A 718 -21.38 6.95 11.26
CA GLY A 718 -21.14 5.85 12.17
C GLY A 718 -22.29 5.61 13.15
N ASP A 719 -22.03 4.80 14.18
CA ASP A 719 -23.03 4.39 15.16
C ASP A 719 -23.21 5.48 16.22
N VAL A 720 -23.70 6.64 15.80
CA VAL A 720 -24.03 7.79 16.65
C VAL A 720 -25.16 8.58 16.01
N ASP A 721 -26.14 8.99 16.81
CA ASP A 721 -27.23 9.86 16.34
C ASP A 721 -26.82 11.34 16.30
N GLN A 722 -27.56 12.13 15.53
CA GLN A 722 -27.29 13.56 15.34
C GLN A 722 -27.24 14.34 16.66
N ALA A 723 -28.16 14.09 17.59
CA ALA A 723 -28.27 14.87 18.82
C ALA A 723 -27.06 14.61 19.73
N THR A 724 -26.70 13.34 19.89
CA THR A 724 -25.51 12.92 20.64
C THR A 724 -24.25 13.52 20.04
N LEU A 725 -24.06 13.41 18.73
CA LEU A 725 -22.87 13.93 18.06
C LEU A 725 -22.80 15.45 18.15
N THR A 726 -23.87 16.17 17.84
CA THR A 726 -23.90 17.64 17.87
C THR A 726 -23.60 18.18 19.26
N LYS A 727 -24.11 17.51 20.31
CA LYS A 727 -23.77 17.85 21.70
C LYS A 727 -22.28 17.66 21.99
N GLN A 728 -21.68 16.56 21.53
CA GLN A 728 -20.25 16.29 21.73
C GLN A 728 -19.34 17.23 20.93
N LEU A 729 -19.81 17.74 19.78
CA LEU A 729 -19.13 18.76 18.98
C LEU A 729 -19.37 20.18 19.49
N GLY A 730 -20.07 20.36 20.61
CA GLY A 730 -20.43 21.67 21.15
C GLY A 730 -19.24 22.60 21.44
N PHE A 731 -18.04 22.04 21.69
CA PHE A 731 -16.81 22.81 21.87
C PHE A 731 -16.44 23.63 20.62
N LEU A 732 -16.87 23.20 19.42
CA LEU A 732 -16.61 23.93 18.18
C LEU A 732 -17.34 25.27 18.12
N ASN A 733 -18.37 25.51 18.92
CA ASN A 733 -19.01 26.84 19.01
C ASN A 733 -18.06 27.93 19.51
N GLY A 734 -17.03 27.56 20.28
CA GLY A 734 -15.98 28.48 20.73
C GLY A 734 -14.98 28.86 19.63
N TRP A 735 -14.95 28.14 18.50
CA TRP A 735 -14.04 28.43 17.40
C TRP A 735 -14.45 29.72 16.69
N GLN A 736 -13.56 30.71 16.69
CA GLN A 736 -13.85 32.07 16.23
C GLN A 736 -13.83 32.19 14.70
N GLN A 737 -14.80 32.91 14.16
CA GLN A 737 -14.85 33.28 12.73
C GLN A 737 -13.71 34.22 12.36
N LYS A 738 -13.26 34.16 11.10
CA LYS A 738 -12.22 35.04 10.55
C LYS A 738 -12.60 35.53 9.16
N GLN A 739 -12.15 36.72 8.81
CA GLN A 739 -12.26 37.22 7.43
C GLN A 739 -11.11 36.64 6.61
N ILE A 740 -11.42 35.64 5.78
CA ILE A 740 -10.43 34.91 4.96
C ILE A 740 -10.85 35.04 3.50
N SER A 741 -9.92 35.54 2.67
CA SER A 741 -10.04 35.49 1.22
C SER A 741 -9.10 34.42 0.68
N LEU A 742 -9.65 33.42 0.00
CA LEU A 742 -8.85 32.40 -0.66
C LEU A 742 -8.24 32.98 -1.95
N PRO A 743 -6.94 32.80 -2.20
CA PRO A 743 -6.32 33.25 -3.44
C PRO A 743 -6.99 32.63 -4.67
N ALA A 744 -7.12 33.44 -5.72
CA ALA A 744 -7.35 32.91 -7.06
C ALA A 744 -6.04 32.25 -7.55
N GLY A 745 -6.17 31.24 -8.43
CA GLY A 745 -5.02 30.74 -9.18
C GLY A 745 -4.55 31.79 -10.20
N GLU A 746 -3.28 31.72 -10.57
CA GLU A 746 -2.75 32.53 -11.66
C GLU A 746 -3.15 31.89 -13.00
N THR A 747 -3.37 32.71 -14.01
CA THR A 747 -3.67 32.18 -15.35
C THR A 747 -2.43 31.48 -15.91
N ALA A 748 -2.55 30.20 -16.24
CA ALA A 748 -1.47 29.45 -16.86
C ALA A 748 -1.28 29.83 -18.32
N THR A 749 -0.02 29.80 -18.76
CA THR A 749 0.32 29.92 -20.18
C THR A 749 0.09 28.57 -20.84
N GLN A 750 -0.81 28.53 -21.82
CA GLN A 750 -1.04 27.33 -22.62
C GLN A 750 0.16 27.10 -23.56
N PRO A 751 0.58 25.84 -23.79
CA PRO A 751 1.66 25.56 -24.74
C PRO A 751 1.21 25.90 -26.16
N ASP A 752 2.04 26.65 -26.90
CA ASP A 752 1.80 27.03 -28.30
C ASP A 752 1.95 25.85 -29.28
N LYS A 753 2.75 24.85 -28.90
CA LYS A 753 2.90 23.58 -29.60
C LYS A 753 3.40 22.49 -28.66
N THR A 754 3.27 21.24 -29.09
CA THR A 754 3.77 20.08 -28.33
C THR A 754 5.28 20.02 -28.36
N ARG A 755 5.90 19.88 -27.19
CA ARG A 755 7.36 19.77 -27.02
C ARG A 755 7.72 18.70 -26.00
N ILE A 756 8.89 18.10 -26.21
CA ILE A 756 9.51 17.17 -25.25
C ILE A 756 10.41 17.98 -24.32
N TYR A 757 10.29 17.74 -23.02
CA TYR A 757 11.11 18.28 -21.95
C TYR A 757 11.84 17.12 -21.29
N PHE A 758 13.14 17.01 -21.54
CA PHE A 758 13.95 15.89 -21.09
C PHE A 758 14.78 16.28 -19.86
N VAL A 759 14.71 15.46 -18.80
CA VAL A 759 15.59 15.55 -17.63
C VAL A 759 16.44 14.28 -17.57
N ASN A 760 17.77 14.45 -17.59
CA ASN A 760 18.68 13.32 -17.49
C ASN A 760 18.69 12.73 -16.07
N LYS A 761 18.55 11.41 -15.98
CA LYS A 761 18.80 10.62 -14.78
C LYS A 761 19.74 9.46 -15.10
N ASP A 762 21.01 9.66 -14.82
CA ASP A 762 22.06 8.66 -15.10
C ASP A 762 21.74 7.29 -14.48
N GLY A 763 21.86 6.24 -15.30
CA GLY A 763 21.69 4.87 -14.87
C GLY A 763 20.26 4.48 -14.53
N ALA A 764 19.26 5.30 -14.87
CA ALA A 764 17.86 4.94 -14.70
C ALA A 764 17.51 3.73 -15.58
N ALA A 765 17.03 2.64 -14.99
CA ALA A 765 16.61 1.47 -15.77
C ALA A 765 15.23 1.65 -16.44
N GLN A 766 14.46 2.64 -15.99
CA GLN A 766 13.17 3.05 -16.56
C GLN A 766 13.13 4.56 -16.79
N SER A 767 12.31 4.98 -17.75
CA SER A 767 11.99 6.37 -18.01
C SER A 767 10.58 6.71 -17.50
N GLU A 768 10.43 7.85 -16.85
CA GLU A 768 9.15 8.37 -16.38
C GLU A 768 8.60 9.39 -17.38
N ILE A 769 7.38 9.14 -17.85
CA ILE A 769 6.72 9.96 -18.88
C ILE A 769 5.48 10.65 -18.29
N ARG A 770 5.32 11.95 -18.55
CA ARG A 770 4.08 12.72 -18.33
C ARG A 770 3.71 13.46 -19.61
N VAL A 771 2.48 13.32 -20.07
CA VAL A 771 1.95 14.02 -21.25
C VAL A 771 0.71 14.78 -20.83
N GLY A 772 0.65 16.10 -21.07
CA GLY A 772 -0.53 16.85 -20.69
C GLY A 772 -0.40 18.36 -20.73
N TYR A 773 -1.40 19.04 -20.16
CA TYR A 773 -1.53 20.49 -20.14
C TYR A 773 -2.48 20.92 -19.01
N LEU A 774 -2.54 22.22 -18.68
CA LEU A 774 -3.53 22.72 -17.73
C LEU A 774 -4.89 22.90 -18.43
N SER A 775 -5.82 21.98 -18.15
CA SER A 775 -7.19 22.06 -18.66
C SER A 775 -7.94 23.23 -18.00
N PRO A 776 -8.87 23.91 -18.70
CA PRO A 776 -9.69 24.96 -18.10
C PRO A 776 -10.83 24.40 -17.22
N LEU A 777 -10.94 23.08 -17.07
CA LEU A 777 -12.03 22.43 -16.33
C LEU A 777 -11.87 22.61 -14.81
N THR A 778 -12.88 23.20 -14.19
CA THR A 778 -13.13 23.09 -12.75
C THR A 778 -14.10 21.94 -12.49
N TYR A 779 -14.15 21.44 -11.25
CA TYR A 779 -15.09 20.41 -10.86
C TYR A 779 -16.54 20.89 -11.05
N ASP A 780 -17.29 20.15 -11.84
CA ASP A 780 -18.74 20.17 -11.89
C ASP A 780 -19.25 18.72 -11.80
N ALA A 781 -20.37 18.51 -11.12
CA ALA A 781 -20.92 17.17 -10.97
C ALA A 781 -21.67 16.71 -12.24
N THR A 782 -22.16 17.63 -13.06
CA THR A 782 -23.10 17.34 -14.15
C THR A 782 -22.81 18.10 -15.44
N GLY A 783 -21.68 18.79 -15.52
CA GLY A 783 -21.25 19.62 -16.65
C GLY A 783 -20.12 18.99 -17.47
N ASP A 784 -19.19 19.83 -17.92
CA ASP A 784 -18.12 19.43 -18.83
C ASP A 784 -17.04 18.63 -18.11
N TYR A 785 -16.80 18.86 -16.82
CA TYR A 785 -15.84 18.05 -16.05
C TYR A 785 -16.30 16.61 -15.93
N TYR A 786 -17.57 16.38 -15.58
CA TYR A 786 -18.10 15.01 -15.53
C TYR A 786 -18.07 14.34 -16.90
N ARG A 787 -18.38 15.06 -17.98
CA ARG A 787 -18.29 14.54 -19.36
C ARG A 787 -16.85 14.24 -19.78
N ALA A 788 -15.88 15.05 -19.36
CA ALA A 788 -14.46 14.81 -19.57
C ALA A 788 -13.97 13.57 -18.80
N TYR A 789 -14.45 13.37 -17.57
CA TYR A 789 -14.22 12.13 -16.81
C TYR A 789 -14.75 10.90 -17.58
N LEU A 790 -16.01 10.93 -18.04
CA LEU A 790 -16.60 9.84 -18.81
C LEU A 790 -15.84 9.58 -20.11
N SER A 791 -15.47 10.63 -20.83
CA SER A 791 -14.74 10.53 -22.09
C SER A 791 -13.33 9.97 -21.90
N ASN A 792 -12.64 10.34 -20.81
CA ASN A 792 -11.31 9.83 -20.51
C ASN A 792 -11.32 8.38 -19.97
N TYR A 793 -12.45 7.89 -19.45
CA TYR A 793 -12.55 6.55 -18.88
C TYR A 793 -12.02 5.47 -19.85
N LEU A 794 -12.41 5.53 -21.12
CA LEU A 794 -11.95 4.61 -22.16
C LEU A 794 -10.52 4.88 -22.65
N LEU A 795 -10.06 6.13 -22.59
CA LEU A 795 -8.71 6.51 -23.04
C LEU A 795 -7.63 6.03 -22.07
N GLY A 796 -7.81 6.27 -20.78
CA GLY A 796 -6.81 5.92 -19.76
C GLY A 796 -7.34 5.82 -18.33
N GLY A 797 -8.66 5.84 -18.11
CA GLY A 797 -9.27 5.79 -16.78
C GLY A 797 -9.64 4.39 -16.29
N ALA A 798 -9.90 3.45 -17.19
CA ALA A 798 -10.14 2.04 -16.90
C ALA A 798 -8.84 1.21 -17.02
N PHE A 799 -8.80 0.03 -16.39
CA PHE A 799 -7.68 -0.89 -16.56
C PHE A 799 -7.53 -1.35 -18.02
N ASN A 800 -8.65 -1.65 -18.67
CA ASN A 800 -8.74 -2.01 -20.08
C ASN A 800 -8.98 -0.78 -20.99
N SER A 801 -8.36 0.34 -20.65
CA SER A 801 -8.36 1.56 -21.45
C SER A 801 -7.35 1.49 -22.59
N ARG A 802 -7.55 2.24 -23.67
CA ARG A 802 -6.71 2.18 -24.88
C ARG A 802 -5.21 2.36 -24.59
N ILE A 803 -4.87 3.36 -23.79
CA ILE A 803 -3.48 3.65 -23.42
C ILE A 803 -2.87 2.48 -22.65
N ASN A 804 -3.60 1.89 -21.70
CA ASN A 804 -3.05 0.80 -20.89
C ASN A 804 -2.93 -0.49 -21.73
N LEU A 805 -3.95 -0.84 -22.52
CA LEU A 805 -3.91 -2.02 -23.40
C LEU A 805 -2.75 -1.93 -24.40
N ASN A 806 -2.59 -0.78 -25.06
CA ASN A 806 -1.49 -0.59 -26.01
C ASN A 806 -0.11 -0.71 -25.31
N LEU A 807 0.17 0.13 -24.29
CA LEU A 807 1.52 0.14 -23.72
C LEU A 807 1.85 -1.08 -22.84
N ARG A 808 0.88 -1.66 -22.14
CA ARG A 808 1.07 -2.78 -21.20
C ARG A 808 0.87 -4.13 -21.89
N GLU A 809 -0.32 -4.38 -22.44
CA GLU A 809 -0.68 -5.72 -22.94
C GLU A 809 -0.07 -5.99 -24.32
N ASP A 810 -0.27 -5.09 -25.28
CA ASP A 810 0.19 -5.30 -26.66
C ASP A 810 1.71 -5.21 -26.78
N LYS A 811 2.33 -4.24 -26.07
CA LYS A 811 3.75 -3.90 -26.23
C LYS A 811 4.66 -4.39 -25.12
N GLY A 812 4.15 -4.63 -23.90
CA GLY A 812 4.97 -4.98 -22.74
C GLY A 812 6.01 -3.89 -22.36
N TYR A 813 5.69 -2.61 -22.60
CA TYR A 813 6.61 -1.48 -22.34
C TYR A 813 6.55 -1.00 -20.89
N THR A 814 5.42 -1.20 -20.22
CA THR A 814 5.14 -0.71 -18.86
C THR A 814 4.39 -1.74 -18.05
N TYR A 815 4.44 -1.60 -16.72
CA TYR A 815 3.52 -2.31 -15.82
C TYR A 815 2.12 -1.71 -15.84
N GLY A 816 1.99 -0.40 -16.14
CA GLY A 816 0.70 0.25 -16.27
C GLY A 816 0.80 1.70 -16.74
N ALA A 817 -0.13 2.10 -17.60
CA ALA A 817 -0.30 3.45 -18.09
C ALA A 817 -1.72 3.95 -17.81
N ARG A 818 -1.88 5.25 -17.59
CA ARG A 818 -3.17 5.87 -17.25
C ARG A 818 -3.25 7.31 -17.75
N SER A 819 -4.46 7.83 -17.87
CA SER A 819 -4.72 9.26 -18.09
C SER A 819 -5.93 9.75 -17.30
N GLY A 820 -6.02 11.06 -17.06
CA GLY A 820 -7.13 11.65 -16.31
C GLY A 820 -7.17 13.17 -16.31
N PHE A 821 -8.37 13.71 -16.16
CA PHE A 821 -8.61 15.12 -15.86
C PHE A 821 -8.71 15.35 -14.35
N GLN A 822 -7.99 16.35 -13.86
CA GLN A 822 -8.13 16.87 -12.51
C GLN A 822 -8.92 18.17 -12.54
N GLY A 823 -9.74 18.39 -11.52
CA GLY A 823 -10.53 19.61 -11.36
C GLY A 823 -11.03 19.71 -9.92
N THR A 824 -10.93 20.91 -9.35
CA THR A 824 -11.48 21.23 -8.03
C THR A 824 -12.32 22.50 -8.16
N ARG A 825 -12.38 23.38 -7.14
CA ARG A 825 -12.86 24.76 -7.37
C ARG A 825 -11.94 25.54 -8.32
N TYR A 826 -10.75 25.00 -8.59
CA TYR A 826 -9.78 25.53 -9.52
C TYR A 826 -9.56 24.58 -10.69
N ALA A 827 -9.06 25.14 -11.79
CA ALA A 827 -8.68 24.39 -12.96
C ALA A 827 -7.49 23.46 -12.66
N GLY A 828 -7.51 22.24 -13.22
CA GLY A 828 -6.48 21.23 -13.00
C GLY A 828 -5.96 20.60 -14.30
N PRO A 829 -4.83 19.87 -14.26
CA PRO A 829 -4.23 19.33 -15.46
C PRO A 829 -5.01 18.12 -16.01
N TYR A 830 -4.96 17.97 -17.33
CA TYR A 830 -5.03 16.64 -17.94
C TYR A 830 -3.63 16.05 -17.93
N THR A 831 -3.50 14.78 -17.51
CA THR A 831 -2.20 14.08 -17.50
C THR A 831 -2.39 12.64 -17.95
N ALA A 832 -1.60 12.20 -18.94
CA ALA A 832 -1.31 10.80 -19.23
C ALA A 832 0.11 10.45 -18.73
N SER A 833 0.29 9.27 -18.15
CA SER A 833 1.54 8.91 -17.47
C SER A 833 1.84 7.41 -17.45
N ALA A 834 3.12 7.06 -17.53
CA ALA A 834 3.64 5.72 -17.24
C ALA A 834 5.13 5.79 -16.85
N GLY A 835 5.58 4.79 -16.09
CA GLY A 835 7.00 4.41 -16.02
C GLY A 835 7.25 3.29 -17.02
N VAL A 836 8.22 3.46 -17.93
CA VAL A 836 8.46 2.54 -19.04
C VAL A 836 9.91 2.05 -19.04
N ARG A 837 10.17 0.87 -19.61
CA ARG A 837 11.55 0.42 -19.83
C ARG A 837 12.38 1.46 -20.56
N ALA A 838 13.64 1.67 -20.16
CA ALA A 838 14.49 2.72 -20.72
C ALA A 838 14.66 2.62 -22.26
N ASP A 839 14.73 1.40 -22.80
CA ASP A 839 14.85 1.15 -24.25
C ASP A 839 13.54 1.34 -25.02
N ALA A 840 12.39 1.35 -24.35
CA ALA A 840 11.07 1.59 -24.93
C ALA A 840 10.63 3.07 -24.84
N THR A 841 11.49 3.98 -24.38
CA THR A 841 11.11 5.37 -24.04
C THR A 841 10.49 6.13 -25.21
N ALA A 842 11.20 6.22 -26.34
CA ALA A 842 10.73 6.98 -27.50
C ALA A 842 9.50 6.33 -28.15
N ALA A 843 9.47 4.99 -28.22
CA ALA A 843 8.31 4.24 -28.69
C ALA A 843 7.09 4.52 -27.82
N SER A 844 7.25 4.56 -26.50
CA SER A 844 6.14 4.85 -25.57
C SER A 844 5.60 6.27 -25.73
N VAL A 845 6.45 7.28 -25.92
CA VAL A 845 6.01 8.66 -26.23
C VAL A 845 5.18 8.68 -27.52
N LYS A 846 5.63 7.96 -28.55
CA LYS A 846 4.89 7.83 -29.82
C LYS A 846 3.52 7.18 -29.60
N GLU A 847 3.43 6.08 -28.84
CA GLU A 847 2.16 5.40 -28.57
C GLU A 847 1.20 6.28 -27.76
N PHE A 848 1.67 6.98 -26.71
CA PHE A 848 0.85 7.96 -25.98
C PHE A 848 0.23 9.00 -26.92
N MET A 849 1.05 9.61 -27.77
CA MET A 849 0.57 10.65 -28.68
C MET A 849 -0.32 10.09 -29.79
N SER A 850 -0.07 8.87 -30.24
CA SER A 850 -0.93 8.15 -31.20
C SER A 850 -2.33 7.94 -30.61
N GLU A 851 -2.43 7.39 -29.40
CA GLU A 851 -3.73 7.18 -28.74
C GLU A 851 -4.47 8.49 -28.52
N ILE A 852 -3.81 9.52 -27.99
CA ILE A 852 -4.44 10.83 -27.73
C ILE A 852 -4.95 11.47 -29.03
N LYS A 853 -4.18 11.39 -30.13
CA LYS A 853 -4.59 11.94 -31.44
C LYS A 853 -5.75 11.16 -32.03
N ASN A 854 -5.65 9.83 -32.07
CA ASN A 854 -6.66 8.97 -32.69
C ASN A 854 -7.98 8.98 -31.92
N TYR A 855 -7.94 9.14 -30.59
CA TYR A 855 -9.13 9.19 -29.75
C TYR A 855 -10.06 10.38 -30.07
N ARG A 856 -9.51 11.46 -30.65
CA ARG A 856 -10.30 12.61 -31.13
C ARG A 856 -11.19 12.28 -32.35
N ASN A 857 -10.98 11.14 -32.99
CA ASN A 857 -11.83 10.65 -34.09
C ASN A 857 -13.09 9.93 -33.60
N GLY A 858 -13.23 9.72 -32.29
CA GLY A 858 -14.39 9.09 -31.67
C GLY A 858 -14.15 7.65 -31.19
N ILE A 859 -15.20 7.08 -30.62
CA ILE A 859 -15.24 5.73 -30.06
C ILE A 859 -16.16 4.83 -30.88
N THR A 860 -16.08 3.52 -30.65
CA THR A 860 -16.98 2.50 -31.20
C THR A 860 -18.26 2.37 -30.38
N ASP A 861 -19.27 1.66 -30.92
CA ASP A 861 -20.51 1.34 -30.17
C ASP A 861 -20.23 0.43 -28.97
N ASP A 862 -19.33 -0.54 -29.13
CA ASP A 862 -18.91 -1.44 -28.07
C ASP A 862 -18.22 -0.68 -26.92
N GLU A 863 -17.40 0.31 -27.24
CA GLU A 863 -16.77 1.18 -26.24
C GLU A 863 -17.79 2.05 -25.51
N LEU A 864 -18.80 2.58 -26.20
CA LEU A 864 -19.88 3.33 -25.54
C LEU A 864 -20.68 2.43 -24.60
N GLN A 865 -21.06 1.23 -25.06
CA GLN A 865 -21.78 0.27 -24.23
C GLN A 865 -20.95 -0.13 -23.00
N PHE A 866 -19.65 -0.39 -23.20
CA PHE A 866 -18.72 -0.69 -22.12
C PHE A 866 -18.64 0.46 -21.11
N LEU A 867 -18.50 1.70 -21.56
CA LEU A 867 -18.49 2.90 -20.70
C LEU A 867 -19.77 3.00 -19.86
N GLN A 868 -20.93 2.90 -20.51
CA GLN A 868 -22.23 3.02 -19.85
C GLN A 868 -22.45 1.92 -18.81
N ALA A 869 -22.11 0.67 -19.14
CA ALA A 869 -22.23 -0.47 -18.25
C ALA A 869 -21.26 -0.34 -17.05
N SER A 870 -19.99 -0.01 -17.32
CA SER A 870 -18.95 0.03 -16.29
C SER A 870 -19.19 1.15 -15.29
N VAL A 871 -19.39 2.39 -15.77
CA VAL A 871 -19.58 3.53 -14.88
C VAL A 871 -20.92 3.43 -14.16
N GLY A 872 -21.98 3.02 -14.87
CA GLY A 872 -23.34 2.98 -14.33
C GLY A 872 -23.56 1.94 -13.23
N GLN A 873 -22.71 0.92 -13.17
CA GLN A 873 -22.74 -0.11 -12.13
C GLN A 873 -21.69 0.14 -11.02
N SER A 874 -20.67 0.96 -11.27
CA SER A 874 -19.57 1.20 -10.32
C SER A 874 -19.94 2.01 -9.07
N ASP A 875 -21.08 2.71 -9.08
CA ASP A 875 -21.46 3.59 -7.98
C ASP A 875 -21.69 2.81 -6.68
N ALA A 876 -22.15 1.55 -6.75
CA ALA A 876 -22.38 0.73 -5.57
C ALA A 876 -21.12 0.56 -4.70
N LEU A 877 -19.94 0.56 -5.31
CA LEU A 877 -18.66 0.34 -4.62
C LEU A 877 -18.15 1.59 -3.89
N LYS A 878 -18.78 2.76 -4.06
CA LYS A 878 -18.25 4.04 -3.60
C LYS A 878 -18.67 4.42 -2.18
N TYR A 879 -19.52 3.63 -1.51
CA TYR A 879 -20.25 4.06 -0.31
C TYR A 879 -20.35 3.01 0.80
N GLU A 880 -19.39 2.10 0.95
CA GLU A 880 -19.47 1.01 1.93
C GLU A 880 -18.97 1.45 3.32
N THR A 881 -17.69 1.79 3.42
CA THR A 881 -17.01 2.11 4.69
C THR A 881 -17.36 3.50 5.23
N GLY A 882 -17.15 3.72 6.54
CA GLY A 882 -17.29 5.04 7.16
C GLY A 882 -16.41 6.11 6.50
N GLN A 883 -15.21 5.78 6.04
CA GLN A 883 -14.35 6.73 5.33
C GLN A 883 -14.92 7.11 3.95
N GLN A 884 -15.40 6.12 3.17
CA GLN A 884 -16.04 6.36 1.87
C GLN A 884 -17.32 7.21 2.00
N LYS A 885 -18.18 6.86 2.96
CA LYS A 885 -19.39 7.64 3.29
C LYS A 885 -19.03 9.08 3.67
N ALA A 886 -18.03 9.28 4.54
CA ALA A 886 -17.56 10.62 4.90
C ALA A 886 -17.05 11.41 3.68
N PHE A 887 -16.25 10.82 2.79
CA PHE A 887 -15.78 11.52 1.59
C PHE A 887 -16.91 11.90 0.63
N PHE A 888 -17.92 11.04 0.49
CA PHE A 888 -19.10 11.35 -0.30
C PHE A 888 -19.87 12.54 0.27
N LEU A 889 -20.15 12.54 1.57
CA LEU A 889 -20.81 13.67 2.24
C LEU A 889 -19.96 14.96 2.16
N SER A 890 -18.64 14.82 2.27
CA SER A 890 -17.69 15.92 2.15
C SER A 890 -17.80 16.59 0.78
N ARG A 891 -17.96 15.81 -0.29
CA ARG A 891 -18.16 16.32 -1.66
C ARG A 891 -19.48 17.09 -1.82
N LEU A 892 -20.56 16.62 -1.20
CA LEU A 892 -21.86 17.33 -1.21
C LEU A 892 -21.70 18.73 -0.61
N LEU A 893 -21.03 18.85 0.54
CA LEU A 893 -20.78 20.13 1.18
C LEU A 893 -19.72 20.97 0.45
N GLU A 894 -18.68 20.35 -0.10
CA GLU A 894 -17.61 21.06 -0.79
C GLU A 894 -18.11 21.79 -2.02
N TYR A 895 -19.01 21.20 -2.81
CA TYR A 895 -19.47 21.78 -4.07
C TYR A 895 -20.95 22.19 -4.05
N ASP A 896 -21.57 22.19 -2.87
CA ASP A 896 -22.98 22.56 -2.68
C ASP A 896 -23.92 21.77 -3.60
N LEU A 897 -23.65 20.47 -3.72
CA LEU A 897 -24.35 19.58 -4.65
C LEU A 897 -25.75 19.23 -4.15
N PRO A 898 -26.74 19.11 -5.05
CA PRO A 898 -28.05 18.60 -4.67
C PRO A 898 -27.95 17.10 -4.32
N LEU A 899 -28.80 16.61 -3.42
CA LEU A 899 -28.78 15.21 -2.98
C LEU A 899 -29.07 14.22 -4.12
N ASP A 900 -29.69 14.68 -5.21
CA ASP A 900 -30.00 13.86 -6.38
C ASP A 900 -28.91 13.93 -7.48
N TYR A 901 -27.76 14.56 -7.24
CA TYR A 901 -26.73 14.72 -8.28
C TYR A 901 -26.24 13.39 -8.87
N VAL A 902 -26.22 12.31 -8.08
CA VAL A 902 -25.86 10.95 -8.54
C VAL A 902 -26.90 10.43 -9.54
N LYS A 903 -28.19 10.74 -9.32
CA LYS A 903 -29.25 10.43 -10.28
C LYS A 903 -29.06 11.24 -11.57
N GLN A 904 -28.74 12.53 -11.44
CA GLN A 904 -28.46 13.38 -12.61
C GLN A 904 -27.24 12.87 -13.42
N GLN A 905 -26.18 12.42 -12.74
CA GLN A 905 -25.03 11.76 -13.37
C GLN A 905 -25.44 10.46 -14.09
N SER A 906 -26.27 9.63 -13.45
CA SER A 906 -26.84 8.42 -14.06
C SER A 906 -27.63 8.74 -15.33
N ASP A 907 -28.43 9.79 -15.32
CA ASP A 907 -29.22 10.23 -16.47
C ASP A 907 -28.33 10.78 -17.60
N ILE A 908 -27.25 11.50 -17.28
CA ILE A 908 -26.25 11.92 -18.26
C ILE A 908 -25.59 10.69 -18.90
N LEU A 909 -25.15 9.73 -18.11
CA LEU A 909 -24.49 8.52 -18.59
C LEU A 909 -25.39 7.69 -19.52
N LYS A 910 -26.65 7.48 -19.12
CA LYS A 910 -27.63 6.72 -19.91
C LYS A 910 -27.92 7.35 -21.27
N ASN A 911 -27.89 8.68 -21.33
CA ASN A 911 -28.18 9.43 -22.56
C ASN A 911 -26.93 9.79 -23.37
N LEU A 912 -25.73 9.42 -22.89
CA LEU A 912 -24.45 9.70 -23.54
C LEU A 912 -24.38 9.05 -24.92
N LYS A 913 -23.91 9.79 -25.92
CA LYS A 913 -23.67 9.30 -27.28
C LYS A 913 -22.18 9.36 -27.64
N LYS A 914 -21.79 8.66 -28.71
CA LYS A 914 -20.39 8.65 -29.20
C LYS A 914 -19.94 10.04 -29.63
N GLU A 915 -20.85 10.84 -30.18
CA GLU A 915 -20.60 12.21 -30.61
C GLU A 915 -20.30 13.13 -29.42
N ASP A 916 -20.91 12.87 -28.25
CA ASP A 916 -20.62 13.63 -27.02
C ASP A 916 -19.18 13.36 -26.56
N VAL A 917 -18.77 12.09 -26.56
CA VAL A 917 -17.39 11.69 -26.21
C VAL A 917 -16.38 12.28 -27.18
N GLN A 918 -16.68 12.21 -28.49
CA GLN A 918 -15.84 12.80 -29.53
C GLN A 918 -15.73 14.32 -29.36
N GLY A 919 -16.84 15.02 -29.12
CA GLY A 919 -16.86 16.47 -28.93
C GLY A 919 -16.03 16.91 -27.72
N ILE A 920 -16.13 16.18 -26.60
CA ILE A 920 -15.32 16.44 -25.40
C ILE A 920 -13.84 16.15 -25.65
N ALA A 921 -13.50 15.04 -26.31
CA ALA A 921 -12.12 14.73 -26.68
C ALA A 921 -11.52 15.80 -27.61
N GLN A 922 -12.27 16.27 -28.61
CA GLN A 922 -11.83 17.34 -29.51
C GLN A 922 -11.62 18.66 -28.78
N LYS A 923 -12.49 18.97 -27.81
CA LYS A 923 -12.45 20.21 -27.01
C LYS A 923 -11.32 20.21 -25.98
N TYR A 924 -11.06 19.09 -25.31
CA TYR A 924 -10.20 19.03 -24.13
C TYR A 924 -8.95 18.13 -24.25
N LEU A 925 -8.67 17.56 -25.42
CA LEU A 925 -7.40 16.86 -25.68
C LEU A 925 -6.64 17.53 -26.82
N PRO A 926 -6.06 18.73 -26.62
CA PRO A 926 -5.37 19.47 -27.67
C PRO A 926 -4.02 18.82 -28.00
N ALA A 927 -4.06 17.74 -28.78
CA ALA A 927 -2.92 16.84 -29.02
C ALA A 927 -1.69 17.51 -29.65
N ASP A 928 -1.86 18.69 -30.23
CA ASP A 928 -0.79 19.50 -30.82
C ASP A 928 -0.27 20.57 -29.86
N ASN A 929 -0.84 20.70 -28.66
CA ASN A 929 -0.50 21.67 -27.62
C ASN A 929 -0.36 20.98 -26.24
N MET A 930 0.64 20.11 -26.07
CA MET A 930 0.93 19.44 -24.80
C MET A 930 2.40 19.51 -24.38
N TYR A 931 2.64 19.48 -23.08
CA TYR A 931 3.95 19.22 -22.50
C TYR A 931 4.19 17.70 -22.44
N ILE A 932 5.32 17.24 -22.97
CA ILE A 932 5.79 15.85 -22.81
C ILE A 932 7.03 15.89 -21.91
N VAL A 933 6.92 15.51 -20.65
CA VAL A 933 8.07 15.39 -19.74
C VAL A 933 8.59 13.96 -19.79
N VAL A 934 9.90 13.81 -19.99
CA VAL A 934 10.60 12.52 -19.91
C VAL A 934 11.77 12.63 -18.94
N VAL A 935 11.79 11.80 -17.90
CA VAL A 935 12.91 11.66 -16.98
C VAL A 935 13.50 10.27 -17.14
N GLY A 936 14.73 10.17 -17.63
CA GLY A 936 15.35 8.87 -17.91
C GLY A 936 16.84 8.98 -18.23
N ASP A 937 17.47 7.84 -18.48
CA ASP A 937 18.88 7.81 -18.84
C ASP A 937 19.11 8.40 -20.24
N ARG A 938 19.97 9.43 -20.31
CA ARG A 938 20.26 10.14 -21.57
C ARG A 938 20.75 9.22 -22.68
N THR A 939 21.62 8.27 -22.37
CA THR A 939 22.24 7.41 -23.38
C THR A 939 21.23 6.47 -24.04
N LYS A 940 20.20 6.07 -23.30
CA LYS A 940 19.15 5.16 -23.78
C LYS A 940 17.96 5.88 -24.39
N ALA A 941 17.52 6.99 -23.79
CA ALA A 941 16.27 7.64 -24.17
C ALA A 941 16.46 8.78 -25.18
N PHE A 942 17.48 9.61 -24.99
CA PHE A 942 17.58 10.90 -25.67
C PHE A 942 17.67 10.81 -27.22
N PRO A 943 18.47 9.91 -27.82
CA PRO A 943 18.57 9.82 -29.28
C PRO A 943 17.22 9.55 -29.94
N GLY A 944 16.50 8.52 -29.48
CA GLY A 944 15.19 8.17 -30.04
C GLY A 944 14.13 9.26 -29.87
N LEU A 945 14.20 10.07 -28.79
CA LEU A 945 13.26 11.18 -28.60
C LEU A 945 13.44 12.30 -29.64
N THR A 946 14.68 12.55 -30.09
CA THR A 946 14.95 13.57 -31.11
C THR A 946 14.46 13.18 -32.50
N GLU A 947 14.24 11.89 -32.75
CA GLU A 947 13.72 11.35 -34.01
C GLU A 947 12.18 11.44 -34.11
N LEU A 948 11.48 11.77 -33.01
CA LEU A 948 10.00 11.84 -32.99
C LEU A 948 9.42 13.10 -33.66
N GLY A 949 10.27 14.04 -34.09
CA GLY A 949 9.84 15.26 -34.76
C GLY A 949 9.31 16.37 -33.83
N TYR A 950 9.42 16.19 -32.51
CA TYR A 950 9.12 17.23 -31.52
C TYR A 950 10.37 18.05 -31.19
N GLU A 951 10.19 19.34 -30.87
CA GLU A 951 11.26 20.13 -30.25
C GLU A 951 11.58 19.53 -28.87
N VAL A 952 12.86 19.21 -28.64
CA VAL A 952 13.35 18.67 -27.36
C VAL A 952 14.07 19.77 -26.59
N VAL A 953 13.59 20.06 -25.39
CA VAL A 953 14.16 21.03 -24.44
C VAL A 953 14.77 20.26 -23.29
N GLU A 954 16.06 20.46 -23.05
CA GLU A 954 16.74 19.84 -21.90
C GLU A 954 16.55 20.67 -20.63
N LEU A 955 16.22 19.99 -19.54
CA LEU A 955 16.03 20.55 -18.22
C LEU A 955 16.94 19.88 -17.19
N ASP A 956 17.34 20.63 -16.16
CA ASP A 956 17.99 20.09 -14.97
C ASP A 956 16.97 19.44 -14.01
N ASN A 957 17.44 18.86 -12.90
CA ASN A 957 16.59 18.23 -11.87
C ASN A 957 15.64 19.22 -11.15
N ASP A 958 15.84 20.53 -11.33
CA ASP A 958 14.99 21.59 -10.81
C ASP A 958 14.01 22.12 -11.85
N GLY A 959 14.02 21.57 -13.07
CA GLY A 959 13.15 21.96 -14.17
C GLY A 959 13.57 23.28 -14.83
N ASN A 960 14.83 23.68 -14.72
CA ASN A 960 15.39 24.83 -15.43
C ASN A 960 16.05 24.38 -16.73
N ARG A 961 16.01 25.23 -17.77
CA ARG A 961 16.66 24.93 -19.05
C ARG A 961 18.17 24.79 -18.88
N VAL A 962 18.72 23.71 -19.41
CA VAL A 962 20.17 23.55 -19.53
C VAL A 962 20.62 24.41 -20.71
N THR A 963 21.33 25.52 -20.44
CA THR A 963 21.96 26.31 -21.50
C THR A 963 23.08 25.48 -22.12
N ALA A 964 23.16 25.42 -23.46
CA ALA A 964 24.28 24.82 -24.17
C ALA A 964 25.57 25.58 -23.81
N ALA A 965 26.29 25.11 -22.80
CA ALA A 965 27.68 25.51 -22.59
C ALA A 965 28.48 24.90 -23.75
N ALA A 966 29.22 25.76 -24.46
CA ALA A 966 30.01 25.45 -25.64
C ALA A 966 30.69 24.07 -25.55
N THR A 967 30.36 23.21 -26.50
CA THR A 967 31.12 22.00 -26.82
C THR A 967 32.54 22.39 -27.22
N SER A 968 33.48 22.40 -26.28
CA SER A 968 34.90 22.28 -26.62
C SER A 968 35.17 20.81 -26.92
N THR A 969 35.13 20.47 -28.20
CA THR A 969 35.74 19.25 -28.73
C THR A 969 37.24 19.29 -28.45
N THR A 970 37.69 18.55 -27.45
CA THR A 970 39.08 18.07 -27.40
C THR A 970 39.04 16.56 -27.50
N THR A 971 39.29 16.10 -28.71
CA THR A 971 39.65 14.72 -29.07
C THR A 971 40.78 14.24 -28.14
N PRO A 972 40.73 13.01 -27.59
CA PRO A 972 41.85 12.48 -26.83
C PRO A 972 42.96 12.07 -27.81
N GLU A 973 44.03 12.85 -27.86
CA GLU A 973 45.28 12.43 -28.49
C GLU A 973 45.99 11.45 -27.56
N ALA A 974 46.42 10.31 -28.10
CA ALA A 974 47.05 9.22 -27.37
C ALA A 974 48.38 9.67 -26.74
N LEU A 975 48.58 9.42 -25.45
CA LEU A 975 49.86 9.62 -24.78
C LEU A 975 50.51 8.29 -24.40
N ALA A 976 51.60 8.00 -25.11
CA ALA A 976 52.66 7.10 -24.72
C ALA A 976 53.47 7.67 -23.52
N PRO A 977 54.29 6.87 -22.84
CA PRO A 977 54.62 7.08 -21.43
C PRO A 977 55.86 7.95 -21.20
N GLY A 978 55.81 8.74 -20.13
CA GLY A 978 56.98 9.03 -19.31
C GLY A 978 57.31 10.50 -19.09
N GLN A 979 57.74 10.72 -17.84
CA GLN A 979 58.66 11.75 -17.34
C GLN A 979 58.08 13.00 -16.65
N ASP A 980 58.45 13.05 -15.37
CA ASP A 980 58.72 14.21 -14.52
C ASP A 980 57.57 15.15 -14.12
N MET A 981 56.91 14.77 -13.02
CA MET A 981 56.18 15.72 -12.18
C MET A 981 57.13 16.48 -11.23
N GLU A 982 57.40 17.73 -11.57
CA GLU A 982 57.78 18.76 -10.59
C GLU A 982 56.60 19.10 -9.66
N LYS A 983 56.94 19.34 -8.40
CA LYS A 983 56.04 19.45 -7.25
C LYS A 983 55.43 20.85 -7.09
N MET A 984 54.10 20.96 -7.01
CA MET A 984 53.41 22.13 -6.43
C MET A 984 52.95 21.86 -4.98
N LYS A 985 53.25 22.83 -4.09
CA LYS A 985 53.10 22.77 -2.62
C LYS A 985 51.69 23.18 -2.18
N VAL A 986 51.06 22.34 -1.36
CA VAL A 986 49.85 22.66 -0.57
C VAL A 986 50.25 23.37 0.73
N VAL A 987 49.53 24.44 1.10
CA VAL A 987 49.71 25.17 2.36
C VAL A 987 48.44 25.03 3.21
N THR A 988 48.52 24.29 4.31
CA THR A 988 47.47 24.21 5.34
C THR A 988 47.80 25.12 6.54
N LYS A 989 46.76 25.74 7.13
CA LYS A 989 46.78 26.53 8.37
C LYS A 989 46.11 25.72 9.49
N ASP A 990 46.52 25.89 10.74
CA ASP A 990 45.88 25.31 11.91
C ASP A 990 44.88 26.27 12.59
N GLU A 991 44.13 25.77 13.57
CA GLU A 991 42.94 26.39 14.18
C GLU A 991 43.19 27.70 14.95
N ASN A 992 44.43 28.16 15.06
CA ASN A 992 44.78 29.49 15.58
C ASN A 992 45.49 30.39 14.54
N GLY A 993 45.38 30.06 13.25
CA GLY A 993 45.63 30.99 12.14
C GLY A 993 47.08 31.27 11.76
N LYS A 994 48.09 30.54 12.26
CA LYS A 994 49.51 30.74 11.89
C LYS A 994 50.04 29.65 10.96
N LYS A 995 50.57 30.06 9.79
CA LYS A 995 51.20 29.17 8.79
C LYS A 995 52.55 28.64 9.28
N LYS A 996 52.73 27.31 9.37
CA LYS A 996 54.05 26.69 9.61
C LYS A 996 54.78 26.40 8.29
N ARG A 997 56.02 26.89 8.17
CA ARG A 997 57.02 26.49 7.17
C ARG A 997 57.90 25.40 7.79
N LYS A 998 58.07 24.25 7.14
CA LYS A 998 59.17 23.32 7.45
C LYS A 998 59.91 22.88 6.19
N SER A 999 61.23 23.05 6.23
CA SER A 999 62.19 22.54 5.25
C SER A 999 62.59 21.10 5.58
N LYS A 1000 63.10 20.39 4.56
CA LYS A 1000 63.58 19.01 4.62
C LYS A 1000 65.10 18.99 4.45
N ARG A 1001 65.80 18.24 5.30
CA ARG A 1001 67.17 17.69 5.18
C ARG A 1001 67.29 16.66 6.32
N ASP A 1002 67.95 15.53 6.20
CA ASP A 1002 68.59 14.82 5.09
C ASP A 1002 68.85 13.38 5.60
N LYS A 1003 68.89 12.44 4.66
CA LYS A 1003 69.70 11.21 4.60
C LYS A 1003 69.68 10.08 5.65
N ASP A 1004 69.54 8.90 5.04
CA ASP A 1004 70.36 7.68 5.12
C ASP A 1004 69.88 6.48 5.96
N LYS A 1005 69.67 5.39 5.21
CA LYS A 1005 70.06 3.97 5.42
C LYS A 1005 69.52 3.27 6.67
N GLY A 1006 69.01 2.04 6.61
CA GLY A 1006 68.97 1.01 5.56
C GLY A 1006 68.73 -0.35 6.24
N LYS A 1007 68.27 -1.33 5.44
CA LYS A 1007 68.34 -2.81 5.62
C LYS A 1007 67.73 -3.43 6.91
N ASP A 1008 67.00 -4.53 6.89
CA ASP A 1008 66.67 -5.56 5.89
C ASP A 1008 65.17 -5.93 5.98
#